data_AF-A0A2P8C5T7-F1
#
_entry.id   AF-A0A2P8C5T7-F1
#
_cell.length_a   1.000
_cell.length_b   1.000
_cell.length_c   1.000
_cell.angle_alpha   90.00
_cell.angle_beta   90.00
_cell.angle_gamma   90.00
#
_symmetry.space_group_name_H-M   'P 1'
#
loop_
_entity.id
_entity.type
_entity.pdbx_description
1 polymer ?
#
loop_
_entity_poly.entity_id
_entity_poly.type
_entity_poly.pdbx_seq_one_letter_code
_entity_poly.pdbx_strand_id
1 'polypeptide(L)'
;RTIAVDYASHSPHVEPLGAELRSALAGIAPRPADIPFYSTVHGRTLDGTALTPEYWYANLRQPVLFAEATRALHAAGHATYIEVSPHPTLTHAIEETLEGTDPAVLHTLHRDHAGPDQLTAALTRAHTRGLPLDWAALYPEAHPTDLPTYPFQHAHYWLTAPATTGLAPHHPLLTSATPLAERDQWLFSGRVSLRSHPWLADHAITGTPLLPGTALLEMAAGAGRHIGCPDLAELVLHAPLPVPNGGDEAVLHLEVAEPDDTGRREFSVHARVEPAGSRSDTAAEWSRLATGVLTIPVAEGDRARRSAWPPAGAAAADPADAYARLAERGYDYGPAFQGLRAMWTRGPEVFAEVDLPESGGSAADFIVHPAVLDAALHAAISTGAAGPADSLRLPFSWSGVRMYGAGTSAVRVEAAPAGNDAVRLRLTDRTGAEVATVDSLVLRDLRPEGLAGSAGGHRDLYTIGWSPAPDRAGPAHAAARWAVIGAESLKLEAVLAEAGTAVQEYPDPGALVSALGSGAPAPDVVVLPMAYDSPAPGASVRAEDARAAARRALELLHDVSAAGPATILVLTRGAVTALPDEAVRDLAAAPVWGLVRSAQTEQPGRFVLVDADDTAASLRALPDALATGEPQVAVREGRIHLPRLSRAPRGAAAPASFDPEGTVLITGATGTLGALLARHLVARHGVRRLLLASRRGPDAPGADALRADLTALGATVTLAACDVADRDAVAALIASVPGDHRLTGVIHAAGVLDDATFDALGADQIDRVMRPKADAAAHLHDLTRDLDLSAFVLFSSVAGVLGTGGQANYAAANAYLDALAEHRRASGLAATSLAWGLWSEASEMTGHLGAAETARMARSGVLPMSTDHGLALFDAALHRDDPVLVAAQITRFHRGGARPPSPLLRGSARRGEARAAAAGGSDARGLADLPDAERNRALLRLVHKHTATLLGRDASEEIQPDQPFSDMGVDSLIALELRNSLKAETGLELSSGLLFDHPTPKALVQYLDGKLRPAAEDPGPEITDAEIRTMLKRIPVERIRDEGLLDVLFGLADPVSPRRTEGPPGPGAGEVPLDDMGVDDLVNLALETDNSPRMNDSGD
;
A
#
# COMPACT_ATOMS: atom_id res chain seq x y z
N ARG A 1 -63.30 -28.79 32.74
CA ARG A 1 -64.27 -29.47 33.64
C ARG A 1 -64.60 -28.49 34.75
N THR A 2 -65.86 -28.17 34.99
CA THR A 2 -66.26 -27.54 36.26
C THR A 2 -65.93 -28.51 37.39
N ILE A 3 -65.19 -28.05 38.40
CA ILE A 3 -65.00 -28.83 39.63
C ILE A 3 -66.31 -28.68 40.41
N ALA A 4 -66.95 -29.80 40.73
CA ALA A 4 -68.16 -29.79 41.56
C ALA A 4 -67.74 -29.55 43.01
N VAL A 5 -67.63 -28.28 43.40
CA VAL A 5 -67.37 -27.86 44.79
C VAL A 5 -68.72 -27.49 45.40
N ASP A 6 -69.15 -28.24 46.40
CA ASP A 6 -70.41 -28.07 47.14
C ASP A 6 -70.25 -27.28 48.45
N TYR A 7 -69.02 -26.83 48.76
CA TYR A 7 -68.68 -26.01 49.91
C TYR A 7 -68.09 -24.66 49.50
N ALA A 8 -68.18 -23.67 50.38
CA ALA A 8 -67.53 -22.37 50.20
C ALA A 8 -66.19 -22.34 50.95
N SER A 9 -65.08 -22.28 50.23
CA SER A 9 -63.75 -22.05 50.79
C SER A 9 -63.68 -20.76 51.61
N HIS A 10 -62.72 -20.69 52.53
CA HIS A 10 -62.48 -19.54 53.42
C HIS A 10 -63.64 -19.24 54.41
N SER A 11 -64.57 -20.18 54.57
CA SER A 11 -65.76 -20.05 55.45
C SER A 11 -65.84 -21.20 56.48
N PRO A 12 -66.72 -21.10 57.49
CA PRO A 12 -66.95 -22.20 58.44
C PRO A 12 -67.38 -23.54 57.81
N HIS A 13 -67.83 -23.55 56.55
CA HIS A 13 -68.19 -24.80 55.84
C HIS A 13 -66.99 -25.76 55.68
N VAL A 14 -65.75 -25.27 55.83
CA VAL A 14 -64.52 -26.07 55.76
C VAL A 14 -64.16 -26.73 57.10
N GLU A 15 -64.71 -26.27 58.23
CA GLU A 15 -64.37 -26.77 59.57
C GLU A 15 -64.68 -28.26 59.79
N PRO A 16 -65.81 -28.82 59.31
CA PRO A 16 -66.10 -30.26 59.42
C PRO A 16 -65.03 -31.15 58.74
N LEU A 17 -64.39 -30.65 57.68
CA LEU A 17 -63.34 -31.35 56.94
C LEU A 17 -61.95 -31.22 57.60
N GLY A 18 -61.81 -30.40 58.65
CA GLY A 18 -60.51 -30.03 59.20
C GLY A 18 -59.70 -31.17 59.82
N ALA A 19 -60.37 -32.15 60.43
CA ALA A 19 -59.71 -33.34 60.96
C ALA A 19 -59.27 -34.30 59.84
N GLU A 20 -60.11 -34.46 58.81
CA GLU A 20 -59.84 -35.32 57.66
C GLU A 20 -58.69 -34.78 56.81
N LEU A 21 -58.71 -33.48 56.49
CA LEU A 21 -57.66 -32.82 55.71
C LEU A 21 -56.29 -32.89 56.41
N ARG A 22 -56.22 -32.65 57.72
CA ARG A 22 -54.94 -32.77 58.46
C ARG A 22 -54.43 -34.21 58.50
N SER A 23 -55.33 -35.18 58.67
CA SER A 23 -54.99 -36.61 58.65
C SER A 23 -54.47 -37.04 57.27
N ALA A 24 -55.18 -36.67 56.20
CA ALA A 24 -54.80 -36.99 54.82
C ALA A 24 -53.47 -36.36 54.39
N LEU A 25 -53.18 -35.15 54.88
CA LEU A 25 -51.94 -34.43 54.57
C LEU A 25 -50.79 -34.74 55.54
N ALA A 26 -50.99 -35.53 56.59
CA ALA A 26 -50.00 -35.80 57.64
C ALA A 26 -48.67 -36.40 57.14
N GLY A 27 -48.67 -37.01 55.94
CA GLY A 27 -47.45 -37.51 55.29
C GLY A 27 -46.62 -36.45 54.56
N ILE A 28 -47.07 -35.20 54.47
CA ILE A 28 -46.32 -34.09 53.86
C ILE A 28 -45.24 -33.63 54.84
N ALA A 29 -43.97 -33.78 54.44
CA ALA A 29 -42.81 -33.22 55.11
C ALA A 29 -42.36 -31.95 54.36
N PRO A 30 -42.64 -30.74 54.88
CA PRO A 30 -42.21 -29.50 54.24
C PRO A 30 -40.69 -29.37 54.22
N ARG A 31 -40.17 -28.60 53.26
CA ARG A 31 -38.73 -28.36 53.08
C ARG A 31 -38.46 -26.86 52.94
N PRO A 32 -37.22 -26.41 53.20
CA PRO A 32 -36.79 -25.08 52.78
C PRO A 32 -37.13 -24.82 51.31
N ALA A 33 -37.65 -23.64 51.01
CA ALA A 33 -38.00 -23.24 49.65
C ALA A 33 -36.81 -22.52 48.99
N ASP A 34 -36.34 -23.07 47.87
CA ASP A 34 -35.25 -22.47 47.07
C ASP A 34 -35.69 -21.16 46.38
N ILE A 35 -37.00 -20.97 46.21
CA ILE A 35 -37.62 -19.74 45.71
C ILE A 35 -38.33 -19.04 46.87
N PRO A 36 -38.09 -17.73 47.12
CA PRO A 36 -38.76 -16.98 48.18
C PRO A 36 -40.29 -17.07 48.09
N PHE A 37 -40.93 -17.62 49.12
CA PHE A 37 -42.37 -17.86 49.14
C PHE A 37 -43.10 -16.85 50.03
N TYR A 38 -43.94 -16.00 49.44
CA TYR A 38 -44.80 -15.08 50.18
C TYR A 38 -46.18 -15.70 50.42
N SER A 39 -46.54 -15.94 51.68
CA SER A 39 -47.81 -16.56 52.04
C SER A 39 -48.96 -15.56 52.03
N THR A 40 -49.95 -15.80 51.18
CA THR A 40 -51.24 -15.09 51.19
C THR A 40 -52.14 -15.50 52.37
N VAL A 41 -51.84 -16.58 53.08
CA VAL A 41 -52.58 -17.04 54.29
C VAL A 41 -52.09 -16.32 55.54
N HIS A 42 -50.84 -15.85 55.54
CA HIS A 42 -50.20 -15.24 56.70
C HIS A 42 -49.70 -13.81 56.49
N GLY A 43 -49.81 -13.26 55.27
CA GLY A 43 -49.37 -11.89 54.96
C GLY A 43 -47.88 -11.66 55.17
N ARG A 44 -47.04 -12.69 54.93
CA ARG A 44 -45.58 -12.62 55.11
C ARG A 44 -44.83 -13.72 54.35
N THR A 45 -43.54 -13.49 54.13
CA THR A 45 -42.60 -14.51 53.63
C THR A 45 -42.49 -15.68 54.60
N LEU A 46 -42.45 -16.90 54.07
CA LEU A 46 -42.13 -18.13 54.79
C LEU A 46 -40.94 -18.81 54.11
N ASP A 47 -40.17 -19.57 54.89
CA ASP A 47 -39.02 -20.34 54.41
C ASP A 47 -39.41 -21.68 53.75
N GLY A 48 -40.70 -21.98 53.58
CA GLY A 48 -41.22 -23.25 53.07
C GLY A 48 -41.40 -24.35 54.14
N THR A 49 -40.67 -24.31 55.26
CA THR A 49 -40.78 -25.33 56.32
C THR A 49 -42.12 -25.26 57.07
N ALA A 50 -42.74 -24.08 57.08
CA ALA A 50 -44.05 -23.83 57.68
C ALA A 50 -45.25 -24.35 56.87
N LEU A 51 -45.07 -24.97 55.70
CA LEU A 51 -46.14 -25.46 54.83
C LEU A 51 -46.72 -26.83 55.29
N THR A 52 -47.00 -26.96 56.59
CA THR A 52 -47.47 -28.19 57.26
C THR A 52 -48.95 -28.51 56.92
N PRO A 53 -49.50 -29.67 57.33
CA PRO A 53 -50.93 -29.98 57.19
C PRO A 53 -51.86 -28.89 57.76
N GLU A 54 -51.45 -28.25 58.87
CA GLU A 54 -52.15 -27.12 59.47
C GLU A 54 -52.18 -25.90 58.56
N TYR A 55 -51.08 -25.62 57.84
CA TYR A 55 -51.01 -24.54 56.86
C TYR A 55 -51.97 -24.80 55.69
N TRP A 56 -52.00 -26.01 55.14
CA TRP A 56 -52.90 -26.34 54.03
C TRP A 56 -54.37 -26.34 54.44
N TYR A 57 -54.70 -26.78 55.66
CA TYR A 57 -56.02 -26.56 56.25
C TYR A 57 -56.34 -25.06 56.40
N ALA A 58 -55.40 -24.26 56.93
CA ALA A 58 -55.58 -22.83 57.08
C ALA A 58 -55.75 -22.11 55.73
N ASN A 59 -55.04 -22.53 54.68
CA ASN A 59 -55.19 -22.02 53.32
C ASN A 59 -56.62 -22.21 52.79
N LEU A 60 -57.24 -23.37 53.04
CA LEU A 60 -58.62 -23.62 52.61
C LEU A 60 -59.67 -22.95 53.52
N ARG A 61 -59.35 -22.72 54.81
CA ARG A 61 -60.30 -22.20 55.82
C ARG A 61 -60.22 -20.68 56.05
N GLN A 62 -59.07 -20.03 55.93
CA GLN A 62 -58.88 -18.62 56.28
C GLN A 62 -59.03 -17.69 55.07
N PRO A 63 -59.31 -16.39 55.25
CA PRO A 63 -59.29 -15.42 54.17
C PRO A 63 -57.91 -15.33 53.51
N VAL A 64 -57.88 -15.21 52.18
CA VAL A 64 -56.65 -15.08 51.39
C VAL A 64 -56.30 -13.60 51.23
N LEU A 65 -55.19 -13.18 51.84
CA LEU A 65 -54.68 -11.80 51.86
C LEU A 65 -53.91 -11.46 50.55
N PHE A 66 -54.52 -11.73 49.41
CA PHE A 66 -53.87 -11.63 48.09
C PHE A 66 -53.43 -10.19 47.75
N ALA A 67 -54.28 -9.21 48.02
CA ALA A 67 -53.96 -7.80 47.76
C ALA A 67 -52.81 -7.28 48.65
N GLU A 68 -52.74 -7.73 49.91
CA GLU A 68 -51.66 -7.38 50.83
C GLU A 68 -50.33 -8.00 50.39
N ALA A 69 -50.34 -9.28 50.00
CA ALA A 69 -49.16 -9.96 49.45
C ALA A 69 -48.65 -9.30 48.18
N THR A 70 -49.54 -8.91 47.27
CA THR A 70 -49.19 -8.24 46.00
C THR A 70 -48.55 -6.87 46.26
N ARG A 71 -49.11 -6.06 47.17
CA ARG A 71 -48.50 -4.78 47.59
C ARG A 71 -47.16 -4.96 48.29
N ALA A 72 -47.02 -5.98 49.14
CA ALA A 72 -45.77 -6.26 49.84
C ALA A 72 -44.65 -6.70 48.87
N LEU A 73 -44.98 -7.53 47.87
CA LEU A 73 -44.05 -7.90 46.80
C LEU A 73 -43.66 -6.67 45.96
N HIS A 74 -44.61 -5.78 45.66
CA HIS A 74 -44.31 -4.54 44.94
C HIS A 74 -43.37 -3.62 45.75
N ALA A 75 -43.66 -3.43 47.04
CA ALA A 75 -42.81 -2.65 47.95
C ALA A 75 -41.41 -3.26 48.16
N ALA A 76 -41.24 -4.57 47.93
CA ALA A 76 -39.95 -5.24 47.89
C ALA A 76 -39.18 -5.05 46.55
N GLY A 77 -39.72 -4.29 45.60
CA GLY A 77 -39.09 -3.96 44.32
C GLY A 77 -39.48 -4.88 43.15
N HIS A 78 -40.46 -5.79 43.33
CA HIS A 78 -40.92 -6.62 42.22
C HIS A 78 -41.87 -5.85 41.30
N ALA A 79 -41.54 -5.79 40.00
CA ALA A 79 -42.28 -5.05 38.98
C ALA A 79 -42.88 -5.94 37.87
N THR A 80 -42.69 -7.26 37.93
CA THR A 80 -43.26 -8.21 36.95
C THR A 80 -43.92 -9.38 37.66
N TYR A 81 -45.13 -9.74 37.22
CA TYR A 81 -45.98 -10.76 37.82
C TYR A 81 -46.44 -11.73 36.73
N ILE A 82 -46.24 -13.03 36.95
CA ILE A 82 -46.66 -14.09 36.02
C ILE A 82 -47.74 -14.92 36.68
N GLU A 83 -48.97 -14.81 36.19
CA GLU A 83 -50.10 -15.62 36.59
C GLU A 83 -49.99 -17.02 35.96
N VAL A 84 -49.63 -18.01 36.77
CA VAL A 84 -49.60 -19.43 36.39
C VAL A 84 -50.98 -20.04 36.63
N SER A 85 -51.86 -19.91 35.65
CA SER A 85 -53.26 -20.37 35.71
C SER A 85 -53.75 -20.84 34.34
N PRO A 86 -54.80 -21.68 34.26
CA PRO A 86 -55.34 -22.17 32.98
C PRO A 86 -56.10 -21.08 32.17
N HIS A 87 -56.35 -19.93 32.77
CA HIS A 87 -56.99 -18.73 32.19
C HIS A 87 -56.77 -17.58 33.17
N PRO A 88 -56.48 -16.35 32.72
CA PRO A 88 -56.30 -15.20 33.61
C PRO A 88 -57.53 -14.98 34.51
N THR A 89 -57.36 -15.25 35.79
CA THR A 89 -58.35 -14.99 36.85
C THR A 89 -57.84 -13.97 37.88
N LEU A 90 -56.52 -13.80 38.00
CA LEU A 90 -55.89 -12.90 38.98
C LEU A 90 -55.25 -11.66 38.34
N THR A 91 -54.96 -11.68 37.04
CA THR A 91 -54.33 -10.59 36.27
C THR A 91 -54.96 -9.23 36.59
N HIS A 92 -56.29 -9.11 36.43
CA HIS A 92 -57.02 -7.87 36.72
C HIS A 92 -56.96 -7.46 38.19
N ALA A 93 -57.00 -8.42 39.13
CA ALA A 93 -56.90 -8.13 40.56
C ALA A 93 -55.49 -7.67 40.98
N ILE A 94 -54.44 -8.11 40.27
CA ILE A 94 -53.06 -7.62 40.45
C ILE A 94 -52.97 -6.18 39.91
N GLU A 95 -53.48 -5.93 38.71
CA GLU A 95 -53.54 -4.59 38.08
C GLU A 95 -54.30 -3.58 38.96
N GLU A 96 -55.48 -3.95 39.45
CA GLU A 96 -56.30 -3.12 40.35
C GLU A 96 -55.61 -2.89 41.72
N THR A 97 -54.96 -3.92 42.28
CA THR A 97 -54.23 -3.80 43.55
C THR A 97 -53.05 -2.83 43.47
N LEU A 98 -52.48 -2.68 42.27
CA LEU A 98 -51.28 -1.91 41.94
C LEU A 98 -51.59 -0.68 41.06
N GLU A 99 -52.85 -0.24 41.03
CA GLU A 99 -53.28 0.92 40.24
C GLU A 99 -52.42 2.17 40.53
N GLY A 100 -52.01 2.87 39.48
CA GLY A 100 -51.09 4.01 39.57
C GLY A 100 -49.59 3.64 39.55
N THR A 101 -49.26 2.35 39.50
CA THR A 101 -47.92 1.84 39.16
C THR A 101 -47.96 1.20 37.75
N ASP A 102 -46.80 0.97 37.09
CA ASP A 102 -46.73 0.28 35.78
C ASP A 102 -46.14 -1.15 35.92
N PRO A 103 -46.87 -2.11 36.53
CA PRO A 103 -46.39 -3.48 36.66
C PRO A 103 -46.60 -4.26 35.35
N ALA A 104 -45.63 -5.06 34.96
CA ALA A 104 -45.82 -6.03 33.88
C ALA A 104 -46.58 -7.25 34.41
N VAL A 105 -47.90 -7.33 34.16
CA VAL A 105 -48.72 -8.49 34.53
C VAL A 105 -48.94 -9.38 33.30
N LEU A 106 -48.56 -10.66 33.41
CA LEU A 106 -48.58 -11.64 32.32
C LEU A 106 -49.36 -12.89 32.77
N HIS A 107 -50.05 -13.55 31.85
CA HIS A 107 -50.75 -14.83 32.11
C HIS A 107 -50.25 -15.92 31.17
N THR A 108 -50.05 -17.12 31.71
CA THR A 108 -49.41 -18.23 30.97
C THR A 108 -50.34 -18.98 30.02
N LEU A 109 -51.65 -19.04 30.31
CA LEU A 109 -52.64 -19.74 29.48
C LEU A 109 -53.94 -18.94 29.40
N HIS A 110 -54.74 -19.21 28.36
CA HIS A 110 -56.08 -18.66 28.19
C HIS A 110 -57.04 -19.77 27.74
N ARG A 111 -58.23 -19.89 28.34
CA ARG A 111 -59.19 -20.99 28.07
C ARG A 111 -59.53 -21.18 26.58
N ASP A 112 -59.58 -20.08 25.82
CA ASP A 112 -59.94 -20.06 24.40
C ASP A 112 -58.70 -20.16 23.47
N HIS A 113 -57.49 -20.10 24.01
CA HIS A 113 -56.21 -20.13 23.28
C HIS A 113 -55.16 -20.98 24.03
N ALA A 114 -55.57 -22.14 24.57
CA ALA A 114 -54.71 -23.01 25.37
C ALA A 114 -53.77 -23.86 24.49
N GLY A 115 -52.53 -23.42 24.33
CA GLY A 115 -51.48 -24.14 23.60
C GLY A 115 -50.08 -23.55 23.82
N PRO A 116 -49.02 -24.19 23.30
CA PRO A 116 -47.63 -23.73 23.45
C PRO A 116 -47.42 -22.29 23.00
N ASP A 117 -48.09 -21.85 21.92
CA ASP A 117 -47.98 -20.49 21.37
C ASP A 117 -48.35 -19.39 22.37
N GLN A 118 -49.34 -19.63 23.24
CA GLN A 118 -49.76 -18.69 24.28
C GLN A 118 -48.69 -18.58 25.39
N LEU A 119 -48.06 -19.70 25.75
CA LEU A 119 -46.95 -19.71 26.70
C LEU A 119 -45.72 -19.03 26.10
N THR A 120 -45.38 -19.32 24.84
CA THR A 120 -44.31 -18.64 24.09
C THR A 120 -44.58 -17.15 24.00
N ALA A 121 -45.81 -16.70 23.73
CA ALA A 121 -46.17 -15.29 23.70
C ALA A 121 -46.03 -14.62 25.08
N ALA A 122 -46.39 -15.30 26.17
CA ALA A 122 -46.18 -14.80 27.53
C ALA A 122 -44.69 -14.65 27.87
N LEU A 123 -43.86 -15.61 27.46
CA LEU A 123 -42.41 -15.57 27.62
C LEU A 123 -41.76 -14.49 26.75
N THR A 124 -42.14 -14.34 25.49
CA THR A 124 -41.66 -13.24 24.63
C THR A 124 -42.00 -11.87 25.23
N ARG A 125 -43.20 -11.71 25.82
CA ARG A 125 -43.56 -10.48 26.55
C ARG A 125 -42.68 -10.25 27.78
N ALA A 126 -42.41 -11.29 28.58
CA ALA A 126 -41.46 -11.23 29.69
C ALA A 126 -40.06 -10.75 29.22
N HIS A 127 -39.55 -11.33 28.13
CA HIS A 127 -38.26 -10.94 27.55
C HIS A 127 -38.22 -9.49 27.07
N THR A 128 -39.27 -9.03 26.35
CA THR A 128 -39.36 -7.62 25.91
C THR A 128 -39.48 -6.61 27.05
N ARG A 129 -39.81 -7.06 28.28
CA ARG A 129 -39.79 -6.26 29.50
C ARG A 129 -38.47 -6.39 30.29
N GLY A 130 -37.44 -7.03 29.70
CA GLY A 130 -36.10 -7.12 30.27
C GLY A 130 -35.87 -8.32 31.20
N LEU A 131 -36.82 -9.27 31.31
CA LEU A 131 -36.55 -10.49 32.06
C LEU A 131 -35.57 -11.39 31.28
N PRO A 132 -34.49 -11.89 31.94
CA PRO A 132 -33.59 -12.84 31.32
C PRO A 132 -34.31 -14.17 31.10
N LEU A 133 -34.30 -14.66 29.87
CA LEU A 133 -34.80 -15.98 29.51
C LEU A 133 -33.68 -16.81 28.89
N ASP A 134 -33.60 -18.06 29.31
CA ASP A 134 -32.79 -19.07 28.65
C ASP A 134 -33.53 -19.61 27.43
N TRP A 135 -33.30 -18.98 26.28
CA TRP A 135 -33.88 -19.42 25.00
C TRP A 135 -33.35 -20.79 24.55
N ALA A 136 -32.17 -21.22 25.00
CA ALA A 136 -31.62 -22.54 24.67
C ALA A 136 -32.33 -23.67 25.45
N ALA A 137 -32.79 -23.40 26.67
CA ALA A 137 -33.65 -24.33 27.42
C ALA A 137 -35.03 -24.54 26.78
N LEU A 138 -35.55 -23.55 26.02
CA LEU A 138 -36.80 -23.68 25.27
C LEU A 138 -36.62 -24.25 23.85
N TYR A 139 -35.53 -23.90 23.18
CA TYR A 139 -35.26 -24.26 21.78
C TYR A 139 -33.84 -24.82 21.61
N PRO A 140 -33.54 -26.01 22.17
CA PRO A 140 -32.18 -26.56 22.22
C PRO A 140 -31.58 -26.92 20.86
N GLU A 141 -32.41 -27.08 19.82
CA GLU A 141 -31.99 -27.37 18.44
C GLU A 141 -31.96 -26.12 17.53
N ALA A 142 -32.24 -24.93 18.06
CA ALA A 142 -32.24 -23.69 17.28
C ALA A 142 -30.84 -23.06 17.18
N HIS A 143 -30.58 -22.38 16.07
CA HIS A 143 -29.34 -21.62 15.85
C HIS A 143 -29.66 -20.12 15.70
N PRO A 144 -28.88 -19.22 16.32
CA PRO A 144 -29.01 -17.79 16.07
C PRO A 144 -28.73 -17.47 14.59
N THR A 145 -29.54 -16.59 14.02
CA THR A 145 -29.36 -16.07 12.65
C THR A 145 -29.31 -14.56 12.73
N ASP A 146 -28.36 -13.95 12.03
CA ASP A 146 -28.25 -12.49 11.95
C ASP A 146 -29.50 -11.90 11.29
N LEU A 147 -30.14 -10.98 12.00
CA LEU A 147 -31.24 -10.17 11.49
C LEU A 147 -30.70 -8.85 10.91
N PRO A 148 -31.46 -8.17 10.04
CA PRO A 148 -31.13 -6.81 9.61
C PRO A 148 -30.81 -5.91 10.81
N THR A 149 -29.76 -5.09 10.67
CA THR A 149 -29.31 -4.19 11.73
C THR A 149 -30.38 -3.16 12.09
N TYR A 150 -30.21 -2.50 13.24
CA TYR A 150 -31.18 -1.52 13.75
C TYR A 150 -31.55 -0.50 12.65
N PRO A 151 -32.85 -0.32 12.32
CA PRO A 151 -33.28 0.63 11.30
C PRO A 151 -33.16 2.05 11.86
N PHE A 152 -31.95 2.62 11.76
CA PHE A 152 -31.66 3.98 12.17
C PHE A 152 -32.63 4.96 11.48
N GLN A 153 -33.16 5.93 12.23
CA GLN A 153 -34.11 6.92 11.71
C GLN A 153 -33.52 7.88 10.64
N HIS A 154 -32.23 7.75 10.32
CA HIS A 154 -31.49 8.53 9.32
C HIS A 154 -31.67 10.06 9.40
N ALA A 155 -31.91 10.58 10.60
CA ALA A 155 -31.92 12.02 10.86
C ALA A 155 -30.49 12.58 10.81
N HIS A 156 -30.31 13.66 10.06
CA HIS A 156 -29.01 14.32 9.88
C HIS A 156 -28.60 15.14 11.13
N TYR A 157 -28.01 14.47 12.11
CA TYR A 157 -27.35 15.13 13.26
C TYR A 157 -25.88 15.47 12.95
N TRP A 158 -25.65 16.14 11.83
CA TRP A 158 -24.34 16.69 11.49
C TRP A 158 -24.19 18.08 12.11
N LEU A 159 -23.01 18.38 12.64
CA LEU A 159 -22.59 19.76 12.87
C LEU A 159 -22.35 20.41 11.50
N THR A 160 -23.41 20.93 10.88
CA THR A 160 -23.26 22.02 9.92
C THR A 160 -22.70 23.20 10.70
N ALA A 161 -21.38 23.32 10.71
CA ALA A 161 -20.72 24.55 11.14
C ALA A 161 -21.41 25.71 10.39
N PRO A 162 -21.88 26.76 11.09
CA PRO A 162 -22.38 27.92 10.38
C PRO A 162 -21.26 28.41 9.49
N ALA A 163 -21.53 28.55 8.18
CA ALA A 163 -20.57 29.05 7.22
C ALA A 163 -19.94 30.33 7.79
N THR A 164 -18.62 30.35 7.91
CA THR A 164 -17.89 31.39 8.65
C THR A 164 -18.25 32.76 8.11
N THR A 165 -19.06 33.48 8.88
CA THR A 165 -19.65 34.76 8.48
C THR A 165 -18.54 35.78 8.25
N GLY A 166 -18.24 36.07 6.97
CA GLY A 166 -17.40 37.20 6.56
C GLY A 166 -16.10 36.88 5.80
N LEU A 167 -15.71 35.62 5.58
CA LEU A 167 -14.43 35.27 4.94
C LEU A 167 -14.53 34.34 3.71
N ALA A 168 -15.70 33.83 3.36
CA ALA A 168 -15.85 33.03 2.14
C ALA A 168 -15.77 33.92 0.88
N PRO A 169 -15.00 33.54 -0.15
CA PRO A 169 -15.01 34.23 -1.42
C PRO A 169 -16.36 33.97 -2.13
N HIS A 170 -16.95 35.01 -2.71
CA HIS A 170 -18.13 34.88 -3.57
C HIS A 170 -17.70 34.34 -4.93
N HIS A 171 -17.46 33.02 -5.04
CA HIS A 171 -17.02 32.37 -6.28
C HIS A 171 -17.49 30.91 -6.34
N PRO A 172 -18.20 30.46 -7.40
CA PRO A 172 -18.82 29.12 -7.41
C PRO A 172 -17.85 27.94 -7.25
N LEU A 173 -16.61 28.06 -7.73
CA LEU A 173 -15.59 27.01 -7.66
C LEU A 173 -14.66 27.13 -6.44
N LEU A 174 -14.78 28.18 -5.61
CA LEU A 174 -13.95 28.39 -4.42
C LEU A 174 -14.88 28.66 -3.23
N THR A 175 -14.99 27.70 -2.32
CA THR A 175 -15.90 27.73 -1.16
C THR A 175 -15.29 28.37 0.08
N SER A 176 -13.97 28.45 0.19
CA SER A 176 -13.29 29.14 1.30
C SER A 176 -12.06 29.92 0.83
N ALA A 177 -11.71 30.94 1.62
CA ALA A 177 -10.42 31.62 1.60
C ALA A 177 -9.90 31.64 3.04
N THR A 178 -8.61 31.37 3.22
CA THR A 178 -7.99 31.29 4.54
C THR A 178 -6.59 31.91 4.46
N PRO A 179 -6.37 33.08 5.08
CA PRO A 179 -5.02 33.60 5.24
C PRO A 179 -4.26 32.69 6.20
N LEU A 180 -3.01 32.35 5.88
CA LEU A 180 -2.17 31.57 6.77
C LEU A 180 -1.61 32.48 7.87
N ALA A 181 -1.57 31.97 9.12
CA ALA A 181 -1.05 32.75 10.23
C ALA A 181 0.44 33.12 10.02
N GLU A 182 0.82 34.30 10.49
CA GLU A 182 2.20 34.83 10.48
C GLU A 182 2.82 35.07 9.08
N ARG A 183 2.08 34.85 7.99
CA ARG A 183 2.55 35.06 6.60
C ARG A 183 1.49 35.72 5.74
N ASP A 184 1.89 36.50 4.75
CA ASP A 184 0.98 37.07 3.75
C ASP A 184 0.68 36.04 2.63
N GLN A 185 0.24 34.85 3.03
CA GLN A 185 -0.10 33.72 2.16
C GLN A 185 -1.58 33.37 2.28
N TRP A 186 -2.18 32.89 1.20
CA TRP A 186 -3.61 32.58 1.15
C TRP A 186 -3.84 31.17 0.59
N LEU A 187 -4.63 30.37 1.31
CA LEU A 187 -5.18 29.11 0.83
C LEU A 187 -6.66 29.31 0.49
N PHE A 188 -7.01 29.06 -0.76
CA PHE A 188 -8.40 28.95 -1.21
C PHE A 188 -8.73 27.47 -1.40
N SER A 189 -9.94 27.04 -0.99
CA SER A 189 -10.41 25.68 -1.23
C SER A 189 -11.75 25.65 -1.95
N GLY A 190 -12.00 24.59 -2.73
CA GLY A 190 -13.23 24.35 -3.48
C GLY A 190 -13.48 22.86 -3.70
N ARG A 191 -14.69 22.49 -4.16
CA ARG A 191 -15.05 21.09 -4.46
C ARG A 191 -15.87 21.03 -5.75
N VAL A 192 -15.49 20.15 -6.68
CA VAL A 192 -16.18 19.97 -7.98
C VAL A 192 -16.53 18.51 -8.23
N SER A 193 -17.75 18.28 -8.73
CA SER A 193 -18.24 17.00 -9.24
C SER A 193 -19.39 17.28 -10.22
N LEU A 194 -19.75 16.30 -11.04
CA LEU A 194 -20.90 16.43 -11.94
C LEU A 194 -22.25 16.59 -11.20
N ARG A 195 -22.29 16.25 -9.90
CA ARG A 195 -23.45 16.48 -9.02
C ARG A 195 -23.57 17.93 -8.58
N SER A 196 -22.47 18.59 -8.23
CA SER A 196 -22.48 20.00 -7.79
C SER A 196 -22.44 20.99 -8.96
N HIS A 197 -21.81 20.61 -10.08
CA HIS A 197 -21.64 21.44 -11.26
C HIS A 197 -22.02 20.67 -12.54
N PRO A 198 -23.33 20.42 -12.80
CA PRO A 198 -23.78 19.56 -13.89
C PRO A 198 -23.32 20.03 -15.29
N TRP A 199 -23.18 21.34 -15.48
CA TRP A 199 -22.70 21.92 -16.74
C TRP A 199 -21.28 21.45 -17.14
N LEU A 200 -20.45 21.00 -16.19
CA LEU A 200 -19.13 20.44 -16.49
C LEU A 200 -19.19 19.11 -17.26
N ALA A 201 -20.34 18.41 -17.27
CA ALA A 201 -20.51 17.20 -18.08
C ALA A 201 -20.40 17.50 -19.59
N ASP A 202 -20.76 18.71 -19.99
CA ASP A 202 -20.77 19.18 -21.38
C ASP A 202 -19.39 19.64 -21.89
N HIS A 203 -18.33 19.58 -21.06
CA HIS A 203 -16.94 19.75 -21.52
C HIS A 203 -16.23 18.41 -21.47
N ALA A 204 -16.49 17.57 -22.48
CA ALA A 204 -15.82 16.30 -22.65
C ALA A 204 -14.81 16.35 -23.81
N ILE A 205 -13.68 15.67 -23.63
CA ILE A 205 -12.68 15.46 -24.67
C ILE A 205 -12.48 13.96 -24.83
N THR A 206 -12.68 13.42 -26.02
CA THR A 206 -12.66 11.98 -26.32
C THR A 206 -13.52 11.16 -25.36
N GLY A 207 -14.75 11.63 -25.14
CA GLY A 207 -15.76 11.01 -24.26
C GLY A 207 -15.52 11.16 -22.75
N THR A 208 -14.49 11.89 -22.32
CA THR A 208 -14.16 12.08 -20.89
C THR A 208 -14.47 13.51 -20.44
N PRO A 209 -15.39 13.76 -19.49
CA PRO A 209 -15.63 15.08 -18.90
C PRO A 209 -14.40 15.61 -18.15
N LEU A 210 -13.93 16.80 -18.52
CA LEU A 210 -12.75 17.47 -17.95
C LEU A 210 -13.13 18.84 -17.40
N LEU A 211 -12.49 19.26 -16.30
CA LEU A 211 -12.49 20.65 -15.87
C LEU A 211 -11.77 21.49 -16.95
N PRO A 212 -12.42 22.47 -17.58
CA PRO A 212 -11.79 23.26 -18.64
C PRO A 212 -10.66 24.12 -18.08
N GLY A 213 -9.64 24.39 -18.90
CA GLY A 213 -8.54 25.28 -18.52
C GLY A 213 -9.00 26.70 -18.19
N THR A 214 -10.14 27.12 -18.73
CA THR A 214 -10.79 28.40 -18.43
C THR A 214 -11.42 28.46 -17.04
N ALA A 215 -11.81 27.32 -16.43
CA ALA A 215 -12.25 27.29 -15.04
C ALA A 215 -11.07 27.51 -14.07
N LEU A 216 -9.89 26.97 -14.38
CA LEU A 216 -8.67 27.22 -13.62
C LEU A 216 -8.20 28.68 -13.76
N LEU A 217 -8.35 29.27 -14.95
CA LEU A 217 -8.11 30.69 -15.20
C LEU A 217 -9.06 31.58 -14.37
N GLU A 218 -10.35 31.27 -14.39
CA GLU A 218 -11.39 31.98 -13.65
C GLU A 218 -11.18 31.90 -12.13
N MET A 219 -10.85 30.72 -11.60
CA MET A 219 -10.47 30.54 -10.20
C MET A 219 -9.26 31.39 -9.80
N ALA A 220 -8.20 31.42 -10.62
CA ALA A 220 -7.00 32.19 -10.33
C ALA A 220 -7.27 33.71 -10.32
N ALA A 221 -8.06 34.21 -11.27
CA ALA A 221 -8.46 35.62 -11.30
C ALA A 221 -9.45 35.98 -10.16
N GLY A 222 -10.32 35.05 -9.75
CA GLY A 222 -11.21 35.19 -8.60
C GLY A 222 -10.42 35.33 -7.28
N ALA A 223 -9.46 34.44 -7.06
CA ALA A 223 -8.51 34.53 -5.95
C ALA A 223 -7.69 35.83 -5.99
N GLY A 224 -7.18 36.20 -7.18
CA GLY A 224 -6.47 37.45 -7.43
C GLY A 224 -7.28 38.70 -7.06
N ARG A 225 -8.55 38.76 -7.49
CA ARG A 225 -9.48 39.84 -7.11
C ARG A 225 -9.72 39.90 -5.60
N HIS A 226 -9.83 38.76 -4.92
CA HIS A 226 -10.03 38.69 -3.48
C HIS A 226 -8.85 39.32 -2.70
N ILE A 227 -7.61 39.16 -3.17
CA ILE A 227 -6.39 39.67 -2.52
C ILE A 227 -5.85 40.97 -3.13
N GLY A 228 -6.55 41.60 -4.07
CA GLY A 228 -6.14 42.86 -4.71
C GLY A 228 -5.06 42.74 -5.80
N CYS A 229 -4.78 41.53 -6.29
CA CYS A 229 -3.88 41.25 -7.42
C CYS A 229 -4.66 40.61 -8.59
N PRO A 230 -5.54 41.35 -9.29
CA PRO A 230 -6.52 40.79 -10.23
C PRO A 230 -5.97 40.49 -11.64
N ASP A 231 -4.77 40.98 -11.97
CA ASP A 231 -4.12 40.73 -13.25
C ASP A 231 -3.25 39.46 -13.15
N LEU A 232 -3.17 38.71 -14.24
CA LEU A 232 -2.47 37.42 -14.32
C LEU A 232 -1.33 37.53 -15.33
N ALA A 233 -0.10 37.63 -14.83
CA ALA A 233 1.07 37.70 -15.70
C ALA A 233 1.29 36.39 -16.47
N GLU A 234 1.11 35.25 -15.80
CA GLU A 234 1.25 33.92 -16.37
C GLU A 234 0.33 32.90 -15.67
N LEU A 235 -0.15 31.92 -16.42
CA LEU A 235 -0.78 30.68 -15.92
C LEU A 235 -0.37 29.52 -16.84
N VAL A 236 0.21 28.47 -16.27
CA VAL A 236 0.64 27.25 -16.97
C VAL A 236 -0.15 26.06 -16.42
N LEU A 237 -0.73 25.28 -17.34
CA LEU A 237 -1.48 24.07 -17.02
C LEU A 237 -0.56 22.84 -17.12
N HIS A 238 -0.49 22.05 -16.05
CA HIS A 238 0.38 20.88 -15.91
C HIS A 238 -0.34 19.57 -16.18
N ALA A 239 -1.62 19.46 -15.79
CA ALA A 239 -2.41 18.24 -15.92
C ALA A 239 -3.91 18.55 -16.09
N PRO A 240 -4.65 17.76 -16.91
CA PRO A 240 -6.10 17.83 -16.97
C PRO A 240 -6.71 17.16 -15.72
N LEU A 241 -7.80 17.74 -15.19
CA LEU A 241 -8.62 17.13 -14.15
C LEU A 241 -9.92 16.59 -14.77
N PRO A 242 -10.12 15.27 -14.87
CA PRO A 242 -11.43 14.72 -15.15
C PRO A 242 -12.38 14.94 -13.96
N VAL A 243 -13.62 15.33 -14.26
CA VAL A 243 -14.60 15.68 -13.24
C VAL A 243 -15.29 14.41 -12.74
N PRO A 244 -15.27 14.10 -11.42
CA PRO A 244 -15.83 12.87 -10.91
C PRO A 244 -17.36 12.82 -11.05
N ASN A 245 -17.85 11.60 -11.28
CA ASN A 245 -19.26 11.25 -11.40
C ASN A 245 -19.70 10.40 -10.20
N GLY A 246 -21.00 10.34 -9.93
CA GLY A 246 -21.55 9.57 -8.80
C GLY A 246 -21.42 10.31 -7.47
N GLY A 247 -20.90 9.62 -6.45
CA GLY A 247 -20.74 10.17 -5.10
C GLY A 247 -19.39 10.83 -4.83
N ASP A 248 -18.43 10.68 -5.74
CA ASP A 248 -17.05 11.14 -5.59
C ASP A 248 -16.91 12.64 -5.88
N GLU A 249 -15.95 13.31 -5.23
CA GLU A 249 -15.73 14.74 -5.37
C GLU A 249 -14.24 15.08 -5.53
N ALA A 250 -13.93 16.02 -6.42
CA ALA A 250 -12.57 16.54 -6.56
C ALA A 250 -12.42 17.80 -5.70
N VAL A 251 -11.58 17.72 -4.68
CA VAL A 251 -11.17 18.85 -3.85
C VAL A 251 -10.11 19.65 -4.60
N LEU A 252 -10.28 20.96 -4.64
CA LEU A 252 -9.37 21.92 -5.27
C LEU A 252 -8.74 22.79 -4.20
N HIS A 253 -7.42 22.88 -4.16
CA HIS A 253 -6.67 23.85 -3.36
C HIS A 253 -5.96 24.83 -4.29
N LEU A 254 -6.10 26.13 -4.04
CA LEU A 254 -5.32 27.17 -4.69
C LEU A 254 -4.53 27.92 -3.62
N GLU A 255 -3.21 27.76 -3.66
CA GLU A 255 -2.27 28.40 -2.74
C GLU A 255 -1.65 29.61 -3.43
N VAL A 256 -1.72 30.78 -2.80
CA VAL A 256 -1.06 32.02 -3.23
C VAL A 256 0.02 32.40 -2.23
N ALA A 257 1.23 32.62 -2.74
CA ALA A 257 2.40 32.98 -1.96
C ALA A 257 2.40 34.45 -1.50
N GLU A 258 3.38 34.77 -0.66
CA GLU A 258 3.77 36.14 -0.31
C GLU A 258 4.12 36.96 -1.56
N PRO A 259 3.96 38.29 -1.51
CA PRO A 259 4.37 39.15 -2.60
C PRO A 259 5.91 39.23 -2.65
N ASP A 260 6.48 39.14 -3.85
CA ASP A 260 7.89 39.47 -4.07
C ASP A 260 8.16 40.98 -3.94
N ASP A 261 9.42 41.39 -4.01
CA ASP A 261 9.84 42.81 -3.97
C ASP A 261 9.17 43.71 -5.03
N THR A 262 8.53 43.11 -6.05
CA THR A 262 7.80 43.80 -7.12
C THR A 262 6.27 43.71 -6.98
N GLY A 263 5.77 43.12 -5.89
CA GLY A 263 4.34 42.95 -5.62
C GLY A 263 3.67 41.82 -6.43
N ARG A 264 4.45 40.90 -7.00
CA ARG A 264 3.94 39.74 -7.73
C ARG A 264 3.79 38.56 -6.77
N ARG A 265 2.76 37.74 -6.96
CA ARG A 265 2.50 36.55 -6.13
C ARG A 265 2.45 35.31 -6.98
N GLU A 266 3.33 34.36 -6.72
CA GLU A 266 3.21 33.03 -7.31
C GLU A 266 1.98 32.32 -6.74
N PHE A 267 1.32 31.49 -7.54
CA PHE A 267 0.27 30.60 -7.06
C PHE A 267 0.37 29.21 -7.69
N SER A 268 -0.22 28.24 -7.01
CA SER A 268 -0.36 26.87 -7.51
C SER A 268 -1.76 26.33 -7.25
N VAL A 269 -2.28 25.52 -8.18
CA VAL A 269 -3.57 24.85 -8.06
C VAL A 269 -3.34 23.34 -7.99
N HIS A 270 -3.82 22.72 -6.92
CA HIS A 270 -3.75 21.30 -6.66
C HIS A 270 -5.16 20.69 -6.59
N ALA A 271 -5.29 19.41 -6.95
CA ALA A 271 -6.53 18.67 -6.88
C ALA A 271 -6.34 17.23 -6.40
N ARG A 272 -7.32 16.75 -5.62
CA ARG A 272 -7.43 15.37 -5.13
C ARG A 272 -8.86 14.88 -5.33
N VAL A 273 -9.04 13.67 -5.85
CA VAL A 273 -10.35 13.01 -5.89
C VAL A 273 -10.57 12.22 -4.60
N GLU A 274 -11.68 12.49 -3.91
CA GLU A 274 -12.11 11.82 -2.69
C GLU A 274 -13.29 10.88 -3.00
N PRO A 275 -13.16 9.57 -2.72
CA PRO A 275 -14.23 8.61 -2.98
C PRO A 275 -15.37 8.70 -1.97
N ALA A 276 -16.58 8.44 -2.44
CA ALA A 276 -17.81 8.54 -1.65
C ALA A 276 -17.77 7.67 -0.38
N GLY A 277 -17.99 8.30 0.78
CA GLY A 277 -18.15 7.59 2.06
C GLY A 277 -16.85 7.10 2.70
N SER A 278 -15.67 7.38 2.15
CA SER A 278 -14.42 7.06 2.84
C SER A 278 -14.21 7.91 4.09
N ARG A 279 -13.85 7.24 5.19
CA ARG A 279 -13.28 7.81 6.42
C ARG A 279 -11.82 7.34 6.63
N SER A 280 -11.16 6.78 5.62
CA SER A 280 -9.82 6.21 5.77
C SER A 280 -8.71 7.26 5.60
N ASP A 281 -7.70 7.21 6.46
CA ASP A 281 -6.51 8.07 6.40
C ASP A 281 -5.58 7.79 5.19
N THR A 282 -5.89 6.79 4.37
CA THR A 282 -5.26 6.54 3.06
C THR A 282 -5.71 7.55 2.01
N ALA A 283 -5.35 8.82 2.24
CA ALA A 283 -5.65 9.92 1.33
C ALA A 283 -4.97 9.74 -0.04
N ALA A 284 -5.73 9.91 -1.12
CA ALA A 284 -5.18 9.98 -2.47
C ALA A 284 -4.17 11.14 -2.61
N GLU A 285 -3.15 10.96 -3.45
CA GLU A 285 -2.09 11.97 -3.65
C GLU A 285 -2.64 13.25 -4.33
N TRP A 286 -2.14 14.41 -3.89
CA TRP A 286 -2.48 15.69 -4.52
C TRP A 286 -1.80 15.83 -5.88
N SER A 287 -2.59 16.03 -6.93
CA SER A 287 -2.10 16.32 -8.28
C SER A 287 -2.00 17.84 -8.51
N ARG A 288 -0.90 18.34 -9.06
CA ARG A 288 -0.77 19.75 -9.43
C ARG A 288 -1.36 20.00 -10.81
N LEU A 289 -2.44 20.79 -10.87
CA LEU A 289 -3.14 21.12 -12.11
C LEU A 289 -2.53 22.33 -12.81
N ALA A 290 -2.15 23.37 -12.06
CA ALA A 290 -1.68 24.62 -12.61
C ALA A 290 -0.69 25.35 -11.69
N THR A 291 0.10 26.25 -12.27
CA THR A 291 0.89 27.28 -11.55
C THR A 291 0.84 28.59 -12.31
N GLY A 292 1.05 29.71 -11.65
CA GLY A 292 1.11 31.00 -12.33
C GLY A 292 1.56 32.15 -11.43
N VAL A 293 1.43 33.37 -11.93
CA VAL A 293 1.79 34.59 -11.21
C VAL A 293 0.69 35.64 -11.32
N LEU A 294 0.18 36.07 -10.17
CA LEU A 294 -0.75 37.18 -10.00
C LEU A 294 0.03 38.49 -9.81
N THR A 295 -0.54 39.60 -10.30
CA THR A 295 0.07 40.94 -10.23
C THR A 295 -0.95 42.00 -9.87
N ILE A 296 -0.48 43.10 -9.30
CA ILE A 296 -1.27 44.33 -9.14
C ILE A 296 -1.70 44.90 -10.52
N PRO A 297 -2.78 45.69 -10.60
CA PRO A 297 -3.28 46.22 -11.86
C PRO A 297 -2.26 47.11 -12.56
N VAL A 298 -2.02 46.87 -13.85
CA VAL A 298 -1.22 47.79 -14.68
C VAL A 298 -2.06 49.00 -15.09
N ALA A 299 -1.52 50.21 -14.96
CA ALA A 299 -2.23 51.45 -15.27
C ALA A 299 -2.75 51.49 -16.72
N GLU A 300 -4.02 51.91 -16.90
CA GLU A 300 -4.74 51.81 -18.17
C GLU A 300 -4.12 52.65 -19.30
N GLY A 301 -4.02 52.05 -20.49
CA GLY A 301 -3.96 52.76 -21.76
C GLY A 301 -5.38 52.94 -22.34
N ASP A 302 -5.60 54.06 -23.02
CA ASP A 302 -6.89 54.59 -23.52
C ASP A 302 -7.97 53.55 -23.89
N ARG A 303 -8.91 53.31 -22.96
CA ARG A 303 -9.93 52.24 -23.01
C ARG A 303 -11.22 52.67 -23.72
N ALA A 304 -11.15 52.94 -25.03
CA ALA A 304 -12.33 52.82 -25.89
C ALA A 304 -11.96 52.68 -27.37
N ARG A 305 -12.29 51.54 -27.99
CA ARG A 305 -12.44 51.45 -29.44
C ARG A 305 -13.75 50.73 -29.78
N ARG A 306 -14.79 51.52 -30.04
CA ARG A 306 -16.01 51.04 -30.71
C ARG A 306 -15.65 50.68 -32.16
N SER A 307 -15.29 49.44 -32.40
CA SER A 307 -15.24 48.86 -33.75
C SER A 307 -16.67 48.66 -34.27
N ALA A 308 -16.84 48.75 -35.59
CA ALA A 308 -18.08 48.29 -36.22
C ALA A 308 -18.16 46.77 -36.09
N TRP A 309 -19.36 46.25 -35.77
CA TRP A 309 -19.58 44.82 -35.55
C TRP A 309 -20.72 44.28 -36.43
N PRO A 310 -20.52 43.16 -37.16
CA PRO A 310 -19.24 42.48 -37.36
C PRO A 310 -18.22 43.37 -38.11
N PRO A 311 -16.91 43.12 -37.99
CA PRO A 311 -15.90 43.97 -38.62
C PRO A 311 -16.01 44.01 -40.14
N ALA A 312 -15.81 45.20 -40.71
CA ALA A 312 -15.82 45.39 -42.15
C ALA A 312 -14.78 44.47 -42.84
N GLY A 313 -15.23 43.78 -43.89
CA GLY A 313 -14.41 42.83 -44.66
C GLY A 313 -14.30 41.42 -44.07
N ALA A 314 -14.98 41.11 -42.96
CA ALA A 314 -15.03 39.75 -42.42
C ALA A 314 -16.12 38.90 -43.11
N ALA A 315 -15.78 37.68 -43.52
CA ALA A 315 -16.70 36.72 -44.11
C ALA A 315 -17.40 35.91 -43.01
N ALA A 316 -18.72 35.71 -43.11
CA ALA A 316 -19.47 34.90 -42.15
C ALA A 316 -19.13 33.40 -42.31
N ALA A 317 -19.09 32.69 -41.18
CA ALA A 317 -18.98 31.24 -41.12
C ALA A 317 -20.02 30.67 -40.14
N ASP A 318 -20.45 29.43 -40.35
CA ASP A 318 -21.50 28.82 -39.55
C ASP A 318 -20.92 28.20 -38.25
N PRO A 319 -21.43 28.58 -37.05
CA PRO A 319 -21.09 27.92 -35.80
C PRO A 319 -21.36 26.41 -35.79
N ALA A 320 -22.38 25.93 -36.50
CA ALA A 320 -22.70 24.49 -36.58
C ALA A 320 -21.57 23.71 -37.27
N ASP A 321 -21.04 24.24 -38.38
CA ASP A 321 -19.88 23.66 -39.07
C ASP A 321 -18.62 23.70 -38.19
N ALA A 322 -18.48 24.72 -37.35
CA ALA A 322 -17.37 24.83 -36.40
C ALA A 322 -17.44 23.74 -35.32
N TYR A 323 -18.62 23.49 -34.73
CA TYR A 323 -18.82 22.40 -33.77
C TYR A 323 -18.69 21.02 -34.42
N ALA A 324 -19.15 20.83 -35.66
CA ALA A 324 -18.94 19.59 -36.39
C ALA A 324 -17.44 19.26 -36.56
N ARG A 325 -16.63 20.24 -37.00
CA ARG A 325 -15.16 20.09 -37.10
C ARG A 325 -14.48 19.84 -35.75
N LEU A 326 -15.03 20.36 -34.66
CA LEU A 326 -14.52 20.11 -33.30
C LEU A 326 -14.86 18.68 -32.85
N ALA A 327 -16.09 18.21 -33.06
CA ALA A 327 -16.50 16.84 -32.75
C ALA A 327 -15.66 15.80 -33.53
N GLU A 328 -15.40 16.02 -34.82
CA GLU A 328 -14.52 15.16 -35.65
C GLU A 328 -13.09 15.02 -35.09
N ARG A 329 -12.62 15.99 -34.29
CA ARG A 329 -11.28 16.01 -33.67
C ARG A 329 -11.29 15.46 -32.22
N GLY A 330 -12.45 15.05 -31.70
CA GLY A 330 -12.60 14.55 -30.32
C GLY A 330 -12.90 15.61 -29.28
N TYR A 331 -13.43 16.78 -29.66
CA TYR A 331 -14.02 17.73 -28.71
C TYR A 331 -15.53 17.46 -28.59
N ASP A 332 -15.93 16.74 -27.54
CA ASP A 332 -17.30 16.30 -27.30
C ASP A 332 -18.08 17.34 -26.49
N TYR A 333 -18.18 18.57 -27.04
CA TYR A 333 -18.85 19.68 -26.37
C TYR A 333 -20.37 19.51 -26.36
N GLY A 334 -20.95 19.38 -25.17
CA GLY A 334 -22.40 19.37 -24.93
C GLY A 334 -23.02 20.78 -24.84
N PRO A 335 -24.35 20.87 -24.64
CA PRO A 335 -25.11 22.11 -24.76
C PRO A 335 -24.56 23.32 -24.00
N ALA A 336 -24.04 23.18 -22.78
CA ALA A 336 -23.51 24.29 -21.98
C ALA A 336 -22.25 24.94 -22.58
N PHE A 337 -21.44 24.19 -23.35
CA PHE A 337 -20.24 24.69 -24.04
C PHE A 337 -20.50 25.05 -25.51
N GLN A 338 -21.72 24.83 -26.01
CA GLN A 338 -22.15 25.24 -27.36
C GLN A 338 -22.60 26.72 -27.43
N GLY A 339 -21.77 27.64 -26.91
CA GLY A 339 -22.08 29.07 -26.78
C GLY A 339 -21.94 29.95 -28.04
N LEU A 340 -21.34 29.48 -29.14
CA LEU A 340 -21.16 30.30 -30.35
C LEU A 340 -22.52 30.62 -31.02
N ARG A 341 -22.84 31.92 -31.15
CA ARG A 341 -24.05 32.42 -31.84
C ARG A 341 -23.82 32.79 -33.30
N ALA A 342 -22.67 33.40 -33.58
CA ALA A 342 -22.25 33.81 -34.90
C ALA A 342 -20.73 33.92 -34.95
N MET A 343 -20.13 33.66 -36.10
CA MET A 343 -18.69 33.81 -36.29
C MET A 343 -18.34 34.37 -37.68
N TRP A 344 -17.21 35.06 -37.75
CA TRP A 344 -16.67 35.65 -38.97
C TRP A 344 -15.16 35.50 -39.02
N THR A 345 -14.58 35.49 -40.22
CA THR A 345 -13.12 35.40 -40.44
C THR A 345 -12.64 36.53 -41.35
N ARG A 346 -11.44 37.05 -41.08
CA ARG A 346 -10.78 38.08 -41.92
C ARG A 346 -9.29 37.79 -42.02
N GLY A 347 -8.90 37.05 -43.06
CA GLY A 347 -7.55 36.50 -43.13
C GLY A 347 -7.31 35.56 -41.94
N PRO A 348 -6.29 35.79 -41.09
CA PRO A 348 -6.04 34.98 -39.90
C PRO A 348 -6.82 35.45 -38.66
N GLU A 349 -7.55 36.57 -38.74
CA GLU A 349 -8.36 37.07 -37.62
C GLU A 349 -9.72 36.38 -37.58
N VAL A 350 -10.20 36.09 -36.36
CA VAL A 350 -11.49 35.45 -36.11
C VAL A 350 -12.31 36.30 -35.16
N PHE A 351 -13.59 36.45 -35.47
CA PHE A 351 -14.55 37.20 -34.68
C PHE A 351 -15.72 36.30 -34.32
N ALA A 352 -16.21 36.36 -33.08
CA ALA A 352 -17.37 35.56 -32.65
C ALA A 352 -18.27 36.33 -31.68
N GLU A 353 -19.58 36.05 -31.75
CA GLU A 353 -20.53 36.36 -30.68
C GLU A 353 -20.79 35.06 -29.90
N VAL A 354 -20.60 35.12 -28.58
CA VAL A 354 -20.74 33.99 -27.65
C VAL A 354 -21.72 34.37 -26.55
N ASP A 355 -22.70 33.50 -26.31
CA ASP A 355 -23.63 33.60 -25.17
C ASP A 355 -23.51 32.35 -24.29
N LEU A 356 -23.71 32.50 -22.98
CA LEU A 356 -23.93 31.39 -22.07
C LEU A 356 -25.29 30.73 -22.40
N PRO A 357 -25.32 29.42 -22.75
CA PRO A 357 -26.56 28.68 -22.90
C PRO A 357 -27.27 28.48 -21.55
N GLU A 358 -28.60 28.31 -21.55
CA GLU A 358 -29.37 28.11 -20.30
C GLU A 358 -28.89 26.89 -19.49
N SER A 359 -28.38 25.85 -20.17
CA SER A 359 -27.76 24.67 -19.56
C SER A 359 -26.44 24.95 -18.84
N GLY A 360 -25.81 26.10 -19.08
CA GLY A 360 -24.59 26.54 -18.40
C GLY A 360 -24.82 27.10 -16.99
N GLY A 361 -26.07 27.37 -16.58
CA GLY A 361 -26.38 27.90 -15.26
C GLY A 361 -26.20 29.42 -15.14
N SER A 362 -25.83 29.89 -13.93
CA SER A 362 -25.72 31.33 -13.63
C SER A 362 -24.31 31.86 -13.86
N ALA A 363 -24.19 32.96 -14.61
CA ALA A 363 -22.95 33.71 -14.73
C ALA A 363 -22.66 34.65 -13.54
N ALA A 364 -23.66 34.93 -12.68
CA ALA A 364 -23.66 36.11 -11.81
C ALA A 364 -22.48 36.19 -10.83
N ASP A 365 -22.04 35.05 -10.31
CA ASP A 365 -20.97 34.95 -9.30
C ASP A 365 -19.57 34.69 -9.92
N PHE A 366 -19.48 34.72 -11.26
CA PHE A 366 -18.22 34.67 -12.01
C PHE A 366 -17.84 36.06 -12.53
N ILE A 367 -16.55 36.28 -12.79
CA ILE A 367 -15.99 37.39 -13.57
C ILE A 367 -16.50 37.27 -15.02
N VAL A 368 -16.23 36.11 -15.63
CA VAL A 368 -16.81 35.63 -16.88
C VAL A 368 -17.05 34.13 -16.74
N HIS A 369 -18.23 33.64 -17.10
CA HIS A 369 -18.52 32.21 -16.93
C HIS A 369 -17.51 31.32 -17.68
N PRO A 370 -16.93 30.25 -17.09
CA PRO A 370 -15.90 29.45 -17.74
C PRO A 370 -16.29 28.88 -19.11
N ALA A 371 -17.56 28.46 -19.28
CA ALA A 371 -18.06 28.01 -20.58
C ALA A 371 -18.14 29.12 -21.66
N VAL A 372 -18.29 30.39 -21.27
CA VAL A 372 -18.22 31.55 -22.18
C VAL A 372 -16.78 31.85 -22.56
N LEU A 373 -15.85 31.77 -21.59
CA LEU A 373 -14.41 31.87 -21.85
C LEU A 373 -13.93 30.76 -22.77
N ASP A 374 -14.44 29.53 -22.61
CA ASP A 374 -14.04 28.37 -23.42
C ASP A 374 -14.62 28.44 -24.84
N ALA A 375 -15.92 28.79 -24.96
CA ALA A 375 -16.55 29.01 -26.25
C ALA A 375 -15.93 30.17 -27.06
N ALA A 376 -15.29 31.13 -26.40
CA ALA A 376 -14.47 32.15 -27.08
C ALA A 376 -13.24 31.57 -27.81
N LEU A 377 -12.74 30.41 -27.38
CA LEU A 377 -11.61 29.70 -28.00
C LEU A 377 -12.05 28.87 -29.21
N HIS A 378 -13.27 28.33 -29.18
CA HIS A 378 -13.79 27.40 -30.19
C HIS A 378 -13.73 27.96 -31.62
N ALA A 379 -14.00 29.26 -31.78
CA ALA A 379 -13.90 29.93 -33.08
C ALA A 379 -12.44 29.96 -33.61
N ALA A 380 -11.46 30.22 -32.74
CA ALA A 380 -10.04 30.24 -33.11
C ALA A 380 -9.46 28.83 -33.36
N ILE A 381 -9.90 27.84 -32.58
CA ILE A 381 -9.49 26.43 -32.71
C ILE A 381 -10.09 25.79 -33.98
N SER A 382 -11.38 25.99 -34.23
CA SER A 382 -12.09 25.38 -35.38
C SER A 382 -11.64 25.92 -36.75
N THR A 383 -11.03 27.11 -36.80
CA THR A 383 -10.56 27.80 -38.01
C THR A 383 -9.05 27.71 -38.24
N GLY A 384 -8.27 27.22 -37.26
CA GLY A 384 -6.81 27.14 -37.36
C GLY A 384 -6.07 28.46 -37.12
N ALA A 385 -6.74 29.50 -36.59
CA ALA A 385 -6.08 30.75 -36.21
C ALA A 385 -5.05 30.57 -35.07
N ALA A 386 -5.15 29.46 -34.33
CA ALA A 386 -4.23 29.06 -33.27
C ALA A 386 -3.34 27.83 -33.65
N GLY A 387 -3.12 27.58 -34.95
CA GLY A 387 -2.20 26.55 -35.47
C GLY A 387 -2.86 25.58 -36.46
N PRO A 388 -2.16 24.49 -36.86
CA PRO A 388 -2.67 23.54 -37.85
C PRO A 388 -4.01 22.94 -37.43
N ALA A 389 -5.00 22.98 -38.34
CA ALA A 389 -6.38 22.62 -38.05
C ALA A 389 -6.60 21.10 -37.79
N ASP A 390 -5.61 20.25 -38.04
CA ASP A 390 -5.78 18.78 -38.10
C ASP A 390 -5.46 18.07 -36.76
N SER A 391 -5.29 18.80 -35.65
CA SER A 391 -4.90 18.22 -34.35
C SER A 391 -5.83 18.61 -33.19
N LEU A 392 -6.03 17.67 -32.26
CA LEU A 392 -6.70 17.91 -30.99
C LEU A 392 -5.77 18.73 -30.07
N ARG A 393 -6.19 19.93 -29.70
CA ARG A 393 -5.38 20.91 -28.96
C ARG A 393 -6.09 21.47 -27.73
N LEU A 394 -5.37 21.56 -26.62
CA LEU A 394 -5.88 22.18 -25.39
C LEU A 394 -5.08 23.44 -25.02
N PRO A 395 -5.68 24.39 -24.28
CA PRO A 395 -4.95 25.44 -23.59
C PRO A 395 -3.79 24.87 -22.77
N PHE A 396 -2.61 25.47 -22.89
CA PHE A 396 -1.42 25.06 -22.13
C PHE A 396 -0.88 26.20 -21.27
N SER A 397 -0.74 27.40 -21.84
CA SER A 397 -0.19 28.56 -21.12
C SER A 397 -0.87 29.84 -21.56
N TRP A 398 -1.19 30.67 -20.57
CA TRP A 398 -1.76 32.00 -20.71
C TRP A 398 -0.74 33.03 -20.24
N SER A 399 -0.65 34.17 -20.92
CA SER A 399 0.22 35.28 -20.53
C SER A 399 -0.50 36.62 -20.69
N GLY A 400 -0.33 37.51 -19.72
CA GLY A 400 -0.94 38.84 -19.71
C GLY A 400 -2.47 38.79 -19.78
N VAL A 401 -3.10 37.95 -18.94
CA VAL A 401 -4.56 37.90 -18.83
C VAL A 401 -5.05 38.94 -17.84
N ARG A 402 -6.07 39.67 -18.24
CA ARG A 402 -6.68 40.73 -17.43
C ARG A 402 -8.18 40.67 -17.64
N MET A 403 -8.96 40.60 -16.56
CA MET A 403 -10.42 40.44 -16.64
C MET A 403 -11.13 41.53 -15.85
N TYR A 404 -12.07 42.22 -16.51
CA TYR A 404 -12.71 43.44 -16.03
C TYR A 404 -14.23 43.28 -15.83
N GLY A 405 -14.83 42.28 -16.48
CA GLY A 405 -16.25 41.95 -16.31
C GLY A 405 -16.64 41.56 -14.88
N ALA A 406 -17.96 41.48 -14.64
CA ALA A 406 -18.56 40.87 -13.47
C ALA A 406 -19.94 40.35 -13.87
N GLY A 407 -20.23 39.07 -13.61
CA GLY A 407 -21.46 38.43 -14.03
C GLY A 407 -21.59 38.17 -15.53
N THR A 408 -20.48 38.16 -16.29
CA THR A 408 -20.56 38.27 -17.76
C THR A 408 -21.03 36.97 -18.43
N SER A 409 -22.21 37.02 -19.05
CA SER A 409 -22.85 35.89 -19.76
C SER A 409 -22.86 36.00 -21.29
N ALA A 410 -22.45 37.13 -21.88
CA ALA A 410 -22.41 37.30 -23.33
C ALA A 410 -21.25 38.21 -23.76
N VAL A 411 -20.47 37.76 -24.74
CA VAL A 411 -19.25 38.46 -25.21
C VAL A 411 -19.12 38.46 -26.74
N ARG A 412 -18.44 39.49 -27.23
CA ARG A 412 -17.85 39.60 -28.56
C ARG A 412 -16.37 39.35 -28.48
N VAL A 413 -15.89 38.39 -29.24
CA VAL A 413 -14.51 37.89 -29.22
C VAL A 413 -13.80 38.34 -30.48
N GLU A 414 -12.67 39.02 -30.34
CA GLU A 414 -11.68 39.30 -31.38
C GLU A 414 -10.44 38.46 -31.08
N ALA A 415 -10.12 37.52 -31.97
CA ALA A 415 -9.00 36.59 -31.85
C ALA A 415 -8.04 36.74 -33.03
N ALA A 416 -6.74 36.86 -32.76
CA ALA A 416 -5.71 37.01 -33.78
C ALA A 416 -4.42 36.24 -33.39
N PRO A 417 -3.62 35.74 -34.34
CA PRO A 417 -2.40 35.01 -34.01
C PRO A 417 -1.39 35.88 -33.24
N ALA A 418 -0.75 35.27 -32.23
CA ALA A 418 0.26 35.90 -31.38
C ALA A 418 1.66 35.26 -31.51
N GLY A 419 1.82 34.30 -32.42
CA GLY A 419 3.05 33.53 -32.65
C GLY A 419 2.73 32.19 -33.31
N ASN A 420 3.71 31.28 -33.37
CA ASN A 420 3.42 29.88 -33.70
C ASN A 420 2.64 29.26 -32.54
N ASP A 421 1.52 28.60 -32.85
CA ASP A 421 0.64 27.92 -31.89
C ASP A 421 0.08 28.82 -30.75
N ALA A 422 0.06 30.14 -30.97
CA ALA A 422 -0.38 31.13 -29.99
C ALA A 422 -1.44 32.09 -30.55
N VAL A 423 -2.44 32.43 -29.74
CA VAL A 423 -3.54 33.36 -30.08
C VAL A 423 -3.69 34.47 -29.02
N ARG A 424 -3.90 35.70 -29.46
CA ARG A 424 -4.31 36.84 -28.63
C ARG A 424 -5.83 36.92 -28.65
N LEU A 425 -6.44 37.19 -27.49
CA LEU A 425 -7.90 37.35 -27.38
C LEU A 425 -8.25 38.71 -26.79
N ARG A 426 -9.31 39.30 -27.32
CA ARG A 426 -9.98 40.48 -26.76
C ARG A 426 -11.47 40.21 -26.69
N LEU A 427 -12.00 40.24 -25.48
CA LEU A 427 -13.42 40.03 -25.20
C LEU A 427 -14.04 41.38 -24.84
N THR A 428 -15.16 41.70 -25.47
CA THR A 428 -15.99 42.88 -25.18
C THR A 428 -17.43 42.45 -24.93
N ASP A 429 -18.22 43.28 -24.26
CA ASP A 429 -19.66 43.04 -24.13
C ASP A 429 -20.42 43.46 -25.42
N ARG A 430 -21.75 43.37 -25.40
CA ARG A 430 -22.60 43.83 -26.53
C ARG A 430 -22.59 45.36 -26.74
N THR A 431 -22.13 46.15 -25.75
CA THR A 431 -21.99 47.62 -25.85
C THR A 431 -20.62 48.08 -26.38
N GLY A 432 -19.65 47.17 -26.42
CA GLY A 432 -18.26 47.41 -26.79
C GLY A 432 -17.34 47.77 -25.60
N ALA A 433 -17.79 47.58 -24.36
CA ALA A 433 -16.96 47.69 -23.16
C ALA A 433 -16.05 46.45 -23.05
N GLU A 434 -14.82 46.63 -22.57
CA GLU A 434 -13.83 45.54 -22.48
C GLU A 434 -14.13 44.63 -21.29
N VAL A 435 -14.24 43.32 -21.56
CA VAL A 435 -14.58 42.28 -20.57
C VAL A 435 -13.32 41.54 -20.13
N ALA A 436 -12.46 41.17 -21.08
CA ALA A 436 -11.17 40.53 -20.80
C ALA A 436 -10.18 40.75 -21.96
N THR A 437 -8.88 40.78 -21.64
CA THR A 437 -7.79 40.69 -22.61
C THR A 437 -6.84 39.55 -22.25
N VAL A 438 -6.30 38.90 -23.28
CA VAL A 438 -5.28 37.85 -23.19
C VAL A 438 -4.20 38.22 -24.19
N ASP A 439 -3.02 38.63 -23.72
CA ASP A 439 -1.94 39.06 -24.60
C ASP A 439 -1.40 37.89 -25.45
N SER A 440 -1.36 36.68 -24.88
CA SER A 440 -1.04 35.41 -25.54
C SER A 440 -1.65 34.20 -24.83
N LEU A 441 -2.24 33.27 -25.59
CA LEU A 441 -2.62 31.91 -25.21
C LEU A 441 -1.87 30.94 -26.12
N VAL A 442 -1.05 30.06 -25.55
CA VAL A 442 -0.42 28.93 -26.25
C VAL A 442 -1.30 27.69 -26.13
N LEU A 443 -1.65 27.11 -27.29
CA LEU A 443 -2.28 25.79 -27.38
C LEU A 443 -1.23 24.70 -27.58
N ARG A 444 -1.50 23.47 -27.14
CA ARG A 444 -0.65 22.29 -27.42
C ARG A 444 -1.45 21.08 -27.85
N ASP A 445 -0.84 20.29 -28.74
CA ASP A 445 -1.36 18.99 -29.17
C ASP A 445 -1.51 18.05 -27.97
N LEU A 446 -2.70 17.50 -27.83
CA LEU A 446 -3.02 16.53 -26.79
C LEU A 446 -2.72 15.12 -27.30
N ARG A 447 -1.72 14.47 -26.70
CA ARG A 447 -1.47 13.05 -26.96
C ARG A 447 -2.52 12.21 -26.24
N PRO A 448 -3.21 11.26 -26.90
CA PRO A 448 -4.25 10.43 -26.28
C PRO A 448 -3.78 9.66 -25.03
N GLU A 449 -2.48 9.38 -24.91
CA GLU A 449 -1.88 8.80 -23.70
C GLU A 449 -2.13 9.61 -22.40
N GLY A 450 -2.40 10.92 -22.52
CA GLY A 450 -2.59 11.83 -21.40
C GLY A 450 -3.99 11.80 -20.76
N LEU A 451 -5.05 11.70 -21.56
CA LEU A 451 -6.44 11.76 -21.07
C LEU A 451 -6.95 10.46 -20.47
N ALA A 452 -6.58 9.32 -21.05
CA ALA A 452 -7.00 8.00 -20.58
C ALA A 452 -6.30 7.57 -19.26
N GLY A 453 -5.90 8.55 -18.46
CA GLY A 453 -5.16 8.40 -17.22
C GLY A 453 -6.01 8.23 -15.97
N SER A 454 -7.32 8.49 -16.04
CA SER A 454 -8.19 8.52 -14.86
C SER A 454 -9.39 7.56 -14.94
N ALA A 455 -9.53 6.81 -16.05
CA ALA A 455 -10.28 5.56 -16.06
C ALA A 455 -9.42 4.47 -15.43
N GLY A 456 -9.54 4.30 -14.10
CA GLY A 456 -8.57 3.65 -13.22
C GLY A 456 -8.40 2.13 -13.29
N GLY A 457 -8.49 1.49 -14.46
CA GLY A 457 -8.38 0.01 -14.60
C GLY A 457 -7.10 -0.53 -15.26
N HIS A 458 -6.38 0.28 -16.04
CA HIS A 458 -5.34 -0.23 -16.95
C HIS A 458 -3.97 0.44 -16.82
N ARG A 459 -3.79 1.32 -15.84
CA ARG A 459 -2.52 2.04 -15.69
C ARG A 459 -1.40 1.15 -15.16
N ASP A 460 -1.73 0.15 -14.35
CA ASP A 460 -0.76 -0.56 -13.51
C ASP A 460 -0.21 -1.85 -14.12
N LEU A 461 -0.30 -1.98 -15.44
CA LEU A 461 0.49 -2.92 -16.24
C LEU A 461 1.74 -2.23 -16.80
N TYR A 462 2.89 -2.88 -16.63
CA TYR A 462 4.20 -2.41 -17.09
C TYR A 462 4.95 -3.52 -17.81
N THR A 463 5.86 -3.13 -18.72
CA THR A 463 6.80 -4.01 -19.40
C THR A 463 8.24 -3.53 -19.15
N ILE A 464 9.21 -4.44 -19.30
CA ILE A 464 10.64 -4.10 -19.24
C ILE A 464 11.08 -3.73 -20.67
N GLY A 465 11.32 -2.45 -20.91
CA GLY A 465 11.88 -1.95 -22.16
C GLY A 465 13.39 -1.78 -22.06
N TRP A 466 14.14 -2.26 -23.05
CA TRP A 466 15.59 -2.12 -23.11
C TRP A 466 15.99 -0.99 -24.08
N SER A 467 16.48 0.12 -23.53
CA SER A 467 16.92 1.27 -24.32
C SER A 467 18.44 1.25 -24.53
N PRO A 468 18.97 1.57 -25.73
CA PRO A 468 20.40 1.75 -25.92
C PRO A 468 20.98 2.77 -24.94
N ALA A 469 22.16 2.48 -24.36
CA ALA A 469 22.88 3.43 -23.53
C ALA A 469 23.25 4.68 -24.37
N PRO A 470 23.13 5.90 -23.80
CA PRO A 470 23.41 7.13 -24.54
C PRO A 470 24.90 7.27 -24.84
N ASP A 471 25.27 7.45 -26.11
CA ASP A 471 26.65 7.67 -26.52
C ASP A 471 27.32 8.83 -25.74
N ARG A 472 28.31 8.51 -24.89
CA ARG A 472 29.54 9.31 -24.69
C ARG A 472 30.59 8.72 -23.72
N ALA A 473 31.74 8.39 -24.30
CA ALA A 473 33.07 8.92 -23.97
C ALA A 473 33.56 9.02 -22.51
N GLY A 474 34.50 8.14 -22.16
CA GLY A 474 35.52 8.38 -21.12
C GLY A 474 36.17 7.09 -20.61
N PRO A 475 37.50 6.89 -20.75
CA PRO A 475 38.18 5.68 -20.26
C PRO A 475 38.39 5.75 -18.73
N ALA A 476 37.31 5.64 -17.96
CA ALA A 476 37.32 5.75 -16.50
C ALA A 476 37.71 4.43 -15.79
N HIS A 477 37.61 3.28 -16.47
CA HIS A 477 37.83 1.95 -15.87
C HIS A 477 38.95 1.13 -16.53
N ALA A 478 39.68 1.69 -17.50
CA ALA A 478 40.83 1.04 -18.15
C ALA A 478 42.03 0.80 -17.20
N ALA A 479 41.98 1.28 -15.95
CA ALA A 479 43.00 1.10 -14.93
C ALA A 479 42.58 0.21 -13.75
N ALA A 480 41.36 -0.35 -13.76
CA ALA A 480 40.92 -1.32 -12.77
C ALA A 480 41.63 -2.68 -12.99
N ARG A 481 41.89 -3.41 -11.90
CA ARG A 481 42.40 -4.79 -11.95
C ARG A 481 41.23 -5.76 -11.97
N TRP A 482 41.18 -6.60 -13.01
CA TRP A 482 40.10 -7.55 -13.20
C TRP A 482 40.58 -8.96 -12.85
N ALA A 483 39.81 -9.68 -12.05
CA ALA A 483 39.93 -11.12 -11.89
C ALA A 483 38.78 -11.82 -12.63
N VAL A 484 39.02 -12.99 -13.19
CA VAL A 484 37.98 -13.85 -13.78
C VAL A 484 38.04 -15.21 -13.12
N ILE A 485 36.90 -15.76 -12.70
CA ILE A 485 36.81 -17.11 -12.13
C ILE A 485 36.30 -18.10 -13.17
N GLY A 486 37.03 -19.18 -13.44
CA GLY A 486 36.57 -20.36 -14.19
C GLY A 486 36.21 -20.12 -15.66
N ALA A 487 37.09 -19.49 -16.47
CA ALA A 487 36.77 -19.00 -17.81
C ALA A 487 37.44 -19.73 -18.99
N GLU A 488 37.95 -20.96 -18.79
CA GLU A 488 38.56 -21.79 -19.85
C GLU A 488 37.69 -21.92 -21.12
N SER A 489 36.37 -21.86 -20.99
CA SER A 489 35.40 -21.98 -22.09
C SER A 489 35.22 -20.71 -22.94
N LEU A 490 35.42 -19.52 -22.36
CA LEU A 490 35.11 -18.22 -22.99
C LEU A 490 36.35 -17.42 -23.43
N LYS A 491 37.55 -17.80 -22.99
CA LYS A 491 38.82 -17.08 -23.29
C LYS A 491 38.76 -15.59 -22.94
N LEU A 492 38.06 -15.25 -21.86
CA LEU A 492 37.81 -13.88 -21.41
C LEU A 492 39.12 -13.10 -21.19
N GLU A 493 40.17 -13.74 -20.66
CA GLU A 493 41.50 -13.14 -20.51
C GLU A 493 42.01 -12.57 -21.85
N ALA A 494 42.04 -13.38 -22.91
CA ALA A 494 42.54 -12.96 -24.22
C ALA A 494 41.69 -11.84 -24.84
N VAL A 495 40.36 -11.92 -24.74
CA VAL A 495 39.44 -10.94 -25.34
C VAL A 495 39.49 -9.59 -24.59
N LEU A 496 39.61 -9.60 -23.27
CA LEU A 496 39.73 -8.39 -22.45
C LEU A 496 41.14 -7.78 -22.52
N ALA A 497 42.19 -8.61 -22.68
CA ALA A 497 43.54 -8.14 -22.96
C ALA A 497 43.65 -7.46 -24.34
N GLU A 498 42.96 -7.97 -25.38
CA GLU A 498 42.79 -7.27 -26.67
C GLU A 498 42.12 -5.90 -26.51
N ALA A 499 41.20 -5.75 -25.55
CA ALA A 499 40.56 -4.48 -25.20
C ALA A 499 41.42 -3.58 -24.28
N GLY A 500 42.64 -3.99 -23.95
CA GLY A 500 43.57 -3.22 -23.11
C GLY A 500 43.29 -3.30 -21.60
N THR A 501 42.49 -4.27 -21.15
CA THR A 501 42.18 -4.47 -19.72
C THR A 501 43.13 -5.49 -19.10
N ALA A 502 43.72 -5.16 -17.94
CA ALA A 502 44.57 -6.07 -17.18
C ALA A 502 43.71 -7.10 -16.42
N VAL A 503 43.66 -8.32 -16.93
CA VAL A 503 42.92 -9.47 -16.38
C VAL A 503 43.88 -10.50 -15.79
N GLN A 504 43.47 -11.14 -14.69
CA GLN A 504 44.08 -12.36 -14.17
C GLN A 504 43.01 -13.45 -14.02
N GLU A 505 43.24 -14.63 -14.57
CA GLU A 505 42.34 -15.78 -14.43
C GLU A 505 42.67 -16.63 -13.19
N TYR A 506 41.62 -17.12 -12.53
CA TYR A 506 41.67 -18.08 -11.43
C TYR A 506 40.70 -19.23 -11.73
N PRO A 507 41.06 -20.50 -11.44
CA PRO A 507 40.19 -21.64 -11.73
C PRO A 507 38.91 -21.66 -10.88
N ASP A 508 38.99 -21.20 -9.63
CA ASP A 508 37.91 -21.21 -8.64
C ASP A 508 38.09 -20.07 -7.62
N PRO A 509 37.06 -19.75 -6.80
CA PRO A 509 37.16 -18.71 -5.76
C PRO A 509 38.24 -18.99 -4.70
N GLY A 510 38.51 -20.26 -4.38
CA GLY A 510 39.53 -20.66 -3.42
C GLY A 510 40.95 -20.34 -3.90
N ALA A 511 41.22 -20.44 -5.20
CA ALA A 511 42.46 -20.01 -5.82
C ALA A 511 42.65 -18.49 -5.75
N LEU A 512 41.58 -17.70 -5.92
CA LEU A 512 41.61 -16.25 -5.68
C LEU A 512 41.94 -15.95 -4.20
N VAL A 513 41.21 -16.55 -3.26
CA VAL A 513 41.46 -16.38 -1.81
C VAL A 513 42.90 -16.78 -1.43
N SER A 514 43.41 -17.89 -1.98
CA SER A 514 44.79 -18.34 -1.75
C SER A 514 45.82 -17.35 -2.30
N ALA A 515 45.60 -16.79 -3.49
CA ALA A 515 46.49 -15.79 -4.06
C ALA A 515 46.50 -14.50 -3.22
N LEU A 516 45.35 -14.01 -2.78
CA LEU A 516 45.25 -12.86 -1.88
C LEU A 516 45.97 -13.11 -0.56
N GLY A 517 45.76 -14.28 0.05
CA GLY A 517 46.48 -14.72 1.25
C GLY A 517 48.00 -14.86 1.06
N SER A 518 48.47 -15.06 -0.17
CA SER A 518 49.90 -15.10 -0.52
C SER A 518 50.50 -13.71 -0.83
N GLY A 519 49.71 -12.64 -0.74
CA GLY A 519 50.14 -11.26 -0.98
C GLY A 519 49.91 -10.75 -2.41
N ALA A 520 49.08 -11.41 -3.21
CA ALA A 520 48.65 -10.88 -4.51
C ALA A 520 47.80 -9.60 -4.32
N PRO A 521 47.87 -8.63 -5.26
CA PRO A 521 47.04 -7.43 -5.18
C PRO A 521 45.55 -7.77 -5.33
N ALA A 522 44.71 -7.24 -4.44
CA ALA A 522 43.26 -7.39 -4.52
C ALA A 522 42.70 -6.89 -5.86
N PRO A 523 41.83 -7.65 -6.55
CA PRO A 523 41.15 -7.16 -7.74
C PRO A 523 40.14 -6.06 -7.38
N ASP A 524 39.88 -5.17 -8.32
CA ASP A 524 38.85 -4.14 -8.19
C ASP A 524 37.50 -4.65 -8.75
N VAL A 525 37.55 -5.58 -9.72
CA VAL A 525 36.41 -6.25 -10.33
C VAL A 525 36.66 -7.77 -10.39
N VAL A 526 35.68 -8.58 -10.00
CA VAL A 526 35.68 -10.04 -10.21
C VAL A 526 34.56 -10.42 -11.16
N VAL A 527 34.90 -11.00 -12.31
CA VAL A 527 33.94 -11.52 -13.30
C VAL A 527 33.63 -12.97 -13.00
N LEU A 528 32.34 -13.28 -12.90
CA LEU A 528 31.80 -14.62 -12.70
C LEU A 528 30.94 -15.02 -13.90
N PRO A 529 31.48 -15.82 -14.85
CA PRO A 529 30.71 -16.38 -15.95
C PRO A 529 29.72 -17.43 -15.45
N MET A 530 28.44 -17.08 -15.47
CA MET A 530 27.31 -17.97 -15.23
C MET A 530 26.76 -18.47 -16.58
N ALA A 531 27.68 -18.93 -17.43
CA ALA A 531 27.36 -19.57 -18.70
C ALA A 531 27.29 -21.07 -18.47
N TYR A 532 26.08 -21.62 -18.40
CA TYR A 532 25.89 -23.06 -18.34
C TYR A 532 25.95 -23.64 -19.76
N ASP A 533 26.40 -24.89 -19.88
CA ASP A 533 26.38 -25.62 -21.15
C ASP A 533 24.93 -25.94 -21.50
N SER A 534 24.27 -24.98 -22.15
CA SER A 534 22.91 -25.14 -22.64
C SER A 534 22.86 -26.32 -23.61
N PRO A 535 21.92 -27.27 -23.46
CA PRO A 535 21.85 -28.43 -24.34
C PRO A 535 21.56 -27.98 -25.79
N ALA A 536 21.91 -28.83 -26.76
CA ALA A 536 21.86 -28.47 -28.16
C ALA A 536 20.49 -27.90 -28.60
N PRO A 537 20.43 -26.91 -29.52
CA PRO A 537 19.20 -26.23 -29.90
C PRO A 537 18.06 -27.22 -30.24
N GLY A 538 16.98 -27.17 -29.46
CA GLY A 538 15.81 -28.06 -29.59
C GLY A 538 15.70 -29.17 -28.54
N ALA A 539 16.69 -29.35 -27.66
CA ALA A 539 16.55 -30.19 -26.46
C ALA A 539 15.74 -29.48 -25.36
N SER A 540 14.96 -30.22 -24.56
CA SER A 540 14.28 -29.64 -23.39
C SER A 540 15.28 -29.30 -22.30
N VAL A 541 15.27 -28.04 -21.85
CA VAL A 541 15.99 -27.63 -20.63
C VAL A 541 15.27 -28.26 -19.46
N ARG A 542 15.97 -29.07 -18.65
CA ARG A 542 15.33 -29.76 -17.54
C ARG A 542 15.11 -28.81 -16.38
N ALA A 543 14.01 -29.03 -15.65
CA ALA A 543 13.67 -28.31 -14.42
C ALA A 543 14.85 -28.20 -13.46
N GLU A 544 15.58 -29.30 -13.30
CA GLU A 544 16.70 -29.45 -12.39
C GLU A 544 17.93 -28.63 -12.81
N ASP A 545 18.10 -28.33 -14.09
CA ASP A 545 19.26 -27.57 -14.61
C ASP A 545 19.23 -26.12 -14.12
N ALA A 546 18.05 -25.48 -14.16
CA ALA A 546 17.83 -24.11 -13.70
C ALA A 546 18.01 -23.99 -12.17
N ARG A 547 17.54 -24.99 -11.41
CA ARG A 547 17.72 -25.03 -9.97
C ARG A 547 19.19 -25.29 -9.58
N ALA A 548 19.87 -26.19 -10.28
CA ALA A 548 21.30 -26.43 -10.08
C ALA A 548 22.15 -25.20 -10.45
N ALA A 549 21.75 -24.44 -11.48
CA ALA A 549 22.34 -23.15 -11.81
C ALA A 549 22.15 -22.12 -10.68
N ALA A 550 20.94 -21.98 -10.13
CA ALA A 550 20.68 -21.09 -8.99
C ALA A 550 21.54 -21.43 -7.76
N ARG A 551 21.67 -22.72 -7.42
CA ARG A 551 22.53 -23.21 -6.33
C ARG A 551 24.00 -22.86 -6.56
N ARG A 552 24.56 -23.21 -7.73
CA ARG A 552 25.97 -22.90 -8.06
C ARG A 552 26.24 -21.41 -8.08
N ALA A 553 25.31 -20.60 -8.57
CA ALA A 553 25.43 -19.15 -8.55
C ALA A 553 25.49 -18.62 -7.12
N LEU A 554 24.61 -19.09 -6.22
CA LEU A 554 24.65 -18.73 -4.80
C LEU A 554 26.01 -19.07 -4.16
N GLU A 555 26.44 -20.32 -4.30
CA GLU A 555 27.71 -20.85 -3.75
C GLU A 555 28.91 -20.01 -4.23
N LEU A 556 29.04 -19.77 -5.54
CA LEU A 556 30.11 -18.96 -6.12
C LEU A 556 30.05 -17.49 -5.68
N LEU A 557 28.85 -16.90 -5.54
CA LEU A 557 28.69 -15.51 -5.12
C LEU A 557 29.02 -15.33 -3.62
N HIS A 558 28.75 -16.33 -2.78
CA HIS A 558 29.19 -16.36 -1.38
C HIS A 558 30.70 -16.43 -1.26
N ASP A 559 31.34 -17.41 -1.91
CA ASP A 559 32.80 -17.61 -1.84
C ASP A 559 33.57 -16.38 -2.33
N VAL A 560 33.13 -15.77 -3.43
CA VAL A 560 33.74 -14.55 -3.99
C VAL A 560 33.42 -13.32 -3.13
N SER A 561 32.29 -13.31 -2.42
CA SER A 561 31.99 -12.25 -1.47
C SER A 561 32.87 -12.31 -0.22
N ALA A 562 33.20 -13.51 0.25
CA ALA A 562 34.17 -13.71 1.33
C ALA A 562 35.60 -13.29 0.96
N ALA A 563 35.95 -13.22 -0.33
CA ALA A 563 37.30 -12.85 -0.79
C ALA A 563 37.65 -11.35 -0.66
N GLY A 564 36.66 -10.46 -0.43
CA GLY A 564 36.90 -9.04 -0.15
C GLY A 564 36.05 -8.04 -0.96
N PRO A 565 36.30 -6.72 -0.84
CA PRO A 565 35.38 -5.64 -1.26
C PRO A 565 35.28 -5.37 -2.78
N ALA A 566 35.81 -6.22 -3.66
CA ALA A 566 35.76 -6.07 -5.13
C ALA A 566 34.34 -6.10 -5.73
N THR A 567 34.08 -5.35 -6.80
CA THR A 567 32.78 -5.38 -7.51
C THR A 567 32.62 -6.72 -8.24
N ILE A 568 31.49 -7.41 -8.04
CA ILE A 568 31.22 -8.71 -8.67
C ILE A 568 30.38 -8.49 -9.93
N LEU A 569 30.95 -8.78 -11.09
CA LEU A 569 30.26 -8.75 -12.39
C LEU A 569 29.80 -10.18 -12.74
N VAL A 570 28.48 -10.39 -12.67
CA VAL A 570 27.85 -11.68 -12.99
C VAL A 570 27.49 -11.68 -14.48
N LEU A 571 28.19 -12.51 -15.25
CA LEU A 571 28.07 -12.58 -16.70
C LEU A 571 27.19 -13.77 -17.11
N THR A 572 26.04 -13.48 -17.70
CA THR A 572 25.08 -14.46 -18.25
C THR A 572 25.05 -14.37 -19.78
N ARG A 573 24.41 -15.34 -20.44
CA ARG A 573 24.34 -15.40 -21.91
C ARG A 573 22.94 -15.77 -22.41
N GLY A 574 22.21 -14.82 -23.00
CA GLY A 574 20.88 -15.05 -23.53
C GLY A 574 19.87 -15.52 -22.48
N ALA A 575 20.07 -15.13 -21.21
CA ALA A 575 19.19 -15.41 -20.07
C ALA A 575 17.99 -14.44 -20.00
N VAL A 576 18.04 -13.33 -20.74
CA VAL A 576 16.99 -12.31 -20.86
C VAL A 576 16.85 -11.89 -22.32
N THR A 577 15.66 -11.44 -22.73
CA THR A 577 15.47 -10.78 -24.03
C THR A 577 15.74 -9.28 -23.91
N ALA A 578 16.67 -8.76 -24.72
CA ALA A 578 17.02 -7.34 -24.78
C ALA A 578 16.53 -6.65 -26.07
N LEU A 579 16.12 -7.43 -27.06
CA LEU A 579 15.62 -6.97 -28.36
C LEU A 579 14.26 -7.64 -28.68
N PRO A 580 13.33 -7.00 -29.41
CA PRO A 580 11.99 -7.53 -29.64
C PRO A 580 11.92 -8.89 -30.36
N ASP A 581 12.89 -9.17 -31.23
CA ASP A 581 12.98 -10.42 -32.00
C ASP A 581 13.91 -11.47 -31.34
N GLU A 582 14.35 -11.24 -30.10
CA GLU A 582 15.19 -12.17 -29.33
C GLU A 582 14.35 -13.21 -28.59
N ALA A 583 14.89 -14.43 -28.45
CA ALA A 583 14.34 -15.47 -27.59
C ALA A 583 15.32 -15.78 -26.45
N VAL A 584 14.82 -16.15 -25.28
CA VAL A 584 15.68 -16.67 -24.20
C VAL A 584 16.33 -17.98 -24.66
N ARG A 585 17.66 -17.97 -24.70
CA ARG A 585 18.52 -19.09 -25.15
C ARG A 585 19.05 -19.93 -23.99
N ASP A 586 19.18 -19.33 -22.81
CA ASP A 586 19.63 -20.01 -21.59
C ASP A 586 18.61 -19.82 -20.45
N LEU A 587 17.58 -20.67 -20.47
CA LEU A 587 16.59 -20.76 -19.39
C LEU A 587 17.20 -21.23 -18.06
N ALA A 588 18.34 -21.92 -18.08
CA ALA A 588 19.01 -22.38 -16.86
C ALA A 588 19.71 -21.23 -16.13
N ALA A 589 20.20 -20.21 -16.85
CA ALA A 589 20.79 -19.00 -16.28
C ALA A 589 19.76 -17.96 -15.79
N ALA A 590 18.50 -17.99 -16.26
CA ALA A 590 17.47 -17.02 -15.87
C ALA A 590 17.24 -16.85 -14.34
N PRO A 591 17.26 -17.88 -13.48
CA PRO A 591 17.14 -17.73 -12.03
C PRO A 591 18.23 -16.84 -11.40
N VAL A 592 19.43 -16.80 -12.00
CA VAL A 592 20.58 -16.01 -11.50
C VAL A 592 20.23 -14.52 -11.49
N TRP A 593 19.46 -14.05 -12.48
CA TRP A 593 19.00 -12.66 -12.54
C TRP A 593 18.13 -12.30 -11.33
N GLY A 594 17.17 -13.15 -10.95
CA GLY A 594 16.33 -12.92 -9.78
C GLY A 594 17.12 -12.94 -8.46
N LEU A 595 18.02 -13.92 -8.32
CA LEU A 595 18.90 -14.05 -7.15
C LEU A 595 19.77 -12.80 -6.95
N VAL A 596 20.45 -12.36 -8.01
CA VAL A 596 21.36 -11.21 -7.94
C VAL A 596 20.60 -9.89 -7.83
N ARG A 597 19.40 -9.75 -8.42
CA ARG A 597 18.51 -8.58 -8.21
C ARG A 597 18.20 -8.37 -6.73
N SER A 598 17.93 -9.43 -5.97
CA SER A 598 17.75 -9.34 -4.51
C SER A 598 19.06 -9.00 -3.78
N ALA A 599 20.18 -9.63 -4.15
CA ALA A 599 21.50 -9.30 -3.59
C ALA A 599 21.90 -7.83 -3.84
N GLN A 600 21.58 -7.25 -5.00
CA GLN A 600 21.74 -5.82 -5.31
C GLN A 600 20.92 -4.91 -4.40
N THR A 601 19.78 -5.37 -3.90
CA THR A 601 18.96 -4.64 -2.94
C THR A 601 19.53 -4.70 -1.52
N GLU A 602 20.23 -5.78 -1.16
CA GLU A 602 20.85 -5.97 0.16
C GLU A 602 22.24 -5.33 0.27
N GLN A 603 23.01 -5.39 -0.82
CA GLN A 603 24.38 -4.86 -0.94
C GLN A 603 24.48 -3.95 -2.18
N PRO A 604 23.97 -2.69 -2.13
CA PRO A 604 23.97 -1.79 -3.27
C PRO A 604 25.38 -1.48 -3.80
N GLY A 605 25.56 -1.53 -5.13
CA GLY A 605 26.84 -1.29 -5.81
C GLY A 605 27.80 -2.48 -5.80
N ARG A 606 27.50 -3.55 -5.07
CA ARG A 606 28.34 -4.75 -4.97
C ARG A 606 28.31 -5.62 -6.22
N PHE A 607 27.12 -5.81 -6.79
CA PHE A 607 26.86 -6.77 -7.87
C PHE A 607 26.38 -6.06 -9.13
N VAL A 608 26.93 -6.43 -10.29
CA VAL A 608 26.52 -5.96 -11.61
C VAL A 608 26.13 -7.16 -12.47
N LEU A 609 24.90 -7.19 -12.96
CA LEU A 609 24.40 -8.19 -13.91
C LEU A 609 24.68 -7.73 -15.33
N VAL A 610 25.34 -8.59 -16.10
CA VAL A 610 25.51 -8.41 -17.54
C VAL A 610 25.04 -9.66 -18.26
N ASP A 611 24.13 -9.53 -19.23
CA ASP A 611 23.83 -10.60 -20.18
C ASP A 611 24.43 -10.26 -21.54
N ALA A 612 25.29 -11.12 -22.09
CA ALA A 612 25.99 -10.90 -23.35
C ALA A 612 25.61 -11.93 -24.42
N ASP A 613 25.72 -11.56 -25.69
CA ASP A 613 25.75 -12.56 -26.77
C ASP A 613 27.16 -13.17 -26.95
N ASP A 614 27.26 -14.18 -27.81
CA ASP A 614 28.50 -14.92 -28.07
C ASP A 614 29.51 -14.13 -28.95
N THR A 615 29.28 -12.84 -29.22
CA THR A 615 30.20 -12.05 -30.04
C THR A 615 31.39 -11.55 -29.22
N ALA A 616 32.60 -11.64 -29.79
CA ALA A 616 33.78 -11.02 -29.21
C ALA A 616 33.64 -9.48 -29.10
N ALA A 617 32.72 -8.85 -29.84
CA ALA A 617 32.41 -7.43 -29.68
C ALA A 617 31.72 -7.16 -28.33
N SER A 618 30.72 -7.96 -27.94
CA SER A 618 30.03 -7.84 -26.66
C SER A 618 30.95 -8.13 -25.47
N LEU A 619 31.82 -9.14 -25.57
CA LEU A 619 32.79 -9.45 -24.51
C LEU A 619 33.86 -8.34 -24.33
N ARG A 620 34.27 -7.65 -25.40
CA ARG A 620 35.16 -6.47 -25.27
C ARG A 620 34.47 -5.24 -24.67
N ALA A 621 33.14 -5.16 -24.72
CA ALA A 621 32.36 -4.06 -24.17
C ALA A 621 32.04 -4.21 -22.66
N LEU A 622 32.50 -5.26 -21.98
CA LEU A 622 32.27 -5.45 -20.54
C LEU A 622 32.82 -4.30 -19.66
N PRO A 623 34.00 -3.72 -19.91
CA PRO A 623 34.48 -2.55 -19.16
C PRO A 623 33.61 -1.30 -19.39
N ASP A 624 33.11 -1.10 -20.62
CA ASP A 624 32.20 0.00 -20.95
C ASP A 624 30.82 -0.20 -20.32
N ALA A 625 30.33 -1.45 -20.27
CA ALA A 625 29.10 -1.82 -19.57
C ALA A 625 29.19 -1.50 -18.08
N LEU A 626 30.30 -1.82 -17.43
CA LEU A 626 30.56 -1.46 -16.03
C LEU A 626 30.63 0.07 -15.84
N ALA A 627 31.29 0.78 -16.77
CA ALA A 627 31.43 2.23 -16.73
C ALA A 627 30.10 3.02 -16.89
N THR A 628 29.00 2.36 -17.26
CA THR A 628 27.66 2.97 -17.23
C THR A 628 27.19 3.34 -15.82
N GLY A 629 27.70 2.65 -14.78
CA GLY A 629 27.21 2.75 -13.41
C GLY A 629 25.80 2.18 -13.19
N GLU A 630 25.26 1.42 -14.17
CA GLU A 630 23.97 0.74 -14.06
C GLU A 630 24.19 -0.70 -13.54
N PRO A 631 23.36 -1.18 -12.58
CA PRO A 631 23.57 -2.50 -11.98
C PRO A 631 23.11 -3.67 -12.87
N GLN A 632 22.40 -3.38 -13.97
CA GLN A 632 21.83 -4.39 -14.87
C GLN A 632 21.99 -3.89 -16.30
N VAL A 633 22.63 -4.70 -17.14
CA VAL A 633 22.97 -4.36 -18.53
C VAL A 633 22.77 -5.59 -19.42
N ALA A 634 22.34 -5.39 -20.66
CA ALA A 634 22.44 -6.39 -21.72
C ALA A 634 23.37 -5.87 -22.82
N VAL A 635 24.21 -6.74 -23.37
CA VAL A 635 25.15 -6.41 -24.44
C VAL A 635 24.84 -7.27 -25.67
N ARG A 636 24.63 -6.62 -26.81
CA ARG A 636 24.27 -7.25 -28.09
C ARG A 636 25.09 -6.63 -29.22
N GLU A 637 25.84 -7.43 -29.95
CA GLU A 637 26.77 -7.02 -31.02
C GLU A 637 27.73 -5.88 -30.59
N GLY A 638 28.19 -5.88 -29.34
CA GLY A 638 29.02 -4.81 -28.76
C GLY A 638 28.25 -3.54 -28.35
N ARG A 639 26.92 -3.50 -28.45
CA ARG A 639 26.07 -2.39 -28.02
C ARG A 639 25.50 -2.65 -26.63
N ILE A 640 25.47 -1.61 -25.80
CA ILE A 640 25.00 -1.64 -24.42
C ILE A 640 23.53 -1.22 -24.38
N HIS A 641 22.69 -2.05 -23.76
CA HIS A 641 21.26 -1.83 -23.54
C HIS A 641 20.95 -1.80 -22.03
N LEU A 642 20.14 -0.82 -21.63
CA LEU A 642 19.77 -0.56 -20.24
C LEU A 642 18.28 -0.87 -20.02
N PRO A 643 17.92 -1.67 -19.01
CA PRO A 643 16.54 -2.05 -18.74
C PRO A 643 15.81 -0.91 -18.03
N ARG A 644 14.56 -0.66 -18.42
CA ARG A 644 13.68 0.37 -17.87
C ARG A 644 12.25 -0.16 -17.79
N LEU A 645 11.58 0.11 -16.67
CA LEU A 645 10.18 -0.23 -16.51
C LEU A 645 9.32 0.87 -17.15
N SER A 646 8.60 0.52 -18.21
CA SER A 646 7.67 1.39 -18.94
C SER A 646 6.23 0.90 -18.74
N ARG A 647 5.23 1.80 -18.78
CA ARG A 647 3.83 1.35 -18.81
C ARG A 647 3.60 0.54 -20.08
N ALA A 648 2.90 -0.59 -19.97
CA ALA A 648 2.63 -1.47 -21.09
C ALA A 648 1.81 -0.69 -22.15
N PRO A 649 2.31 -0.50 -23.38
CA PRO A 649 1.58 0.24 -24.41
C PRO A 649 0.27 -0.49 -24.72
N ARG A 650 -0.86 0.21 -24.91
CA ARG A 650 -2.14 -0.46 -25.22
C ARG A 650 -2.03 -1.22 -26.54
N GLY A 651 -2.06 -2.55 -26.47
CA GLY A 651 -2.10 -3.42 -27.64
C GLY A 651 -3.51 -3.52 -28.20
N ALA A 652 -3.63 -3.66 -29.51
CA ALA A 652 -4.87 -4.00 -30.20
C ALA A 652 -4.87 -5.51 -30.50
N ALA A 653 -4.94 -6.33 -29.45
CA ALA A 653 -5.03 -7.79 -29.56
C ALA A 653 -6.47 -8.27 -29.36
N ALA A 654 -6.79 -9.43 -29.95
CA ALA A 654 -8.07 -10.09 -29.72
C ALA A 654 -8.13 -10.68 -28.29
N PRO A 655 -9.32 -10.80 -27.67
CA PRO A 655 -9.45 -11.44 -26.36
C PRO A 655 -8.98 -12.90 -26.43
N ALA A 656 -8.21 -13.35 -25.44
CA ALA A 656 -8.03 -14.78 -25.19
C ALA A 656 -9.39 -15.39 -24.79
N SER A 657 -10.11 -15.97 -25.75
CA SER A 657 -11.36 -16.67 -25.49
C SER A 657 -11.07 -18.04 -24.88
N PHE A 658 -11.45 -18.24 -23.62
CA PHE A 658 -11.56 -19.57 -23.06
C PHE A 658 -12.69 -20.33 -23.75
N ASP A 659 -12.40 -21.49 -24.31
CA ASP A 659 -13.43 -22.39 -24.85
C ASP A 659 -14.27 -22.95 -23.69
N PRO A 660 -15.61 -22.71 -23.65
CA PRO A 660 -16.48 -23.26 -22.62
C PRO A 660 -16.52 -24.79 -22.57
N GLU A 661 -16.25 -25.50 -23.68
CA GLU A 661 -16.19 -26.96 -23.70
C GLU A 661 -14.81 -27.54 -23.36
N GLY A 662 -13.78 -26.68 -23.33
CA GLY A 662 -12.43 -27.00 -22.89
C GLY A 662 -12.27 -27.01 -21.37
N THR A 663 -11.26 -27.73 -20.91
CA THR A 663 -10.85 -27.79 -19.50
C THR A 663 -9.74 -26.79 -19.20
N VAL A 664 -9.85 -26.04 -18.11
CA VAL A 664 -8.78 -25.18 -17.58
C VAL A 664 -8.17 -25.80 -16.33
N LEU A 665 -6.86 -26.04 -16.35
CA LEU A 665 -6.07 -26.50 -15.20
C LEU A 665 -5.60 -25.29 -14.38
N ILE A 666 -5.89 -25.30 -13.08
CA ILE A 666 -5.35 -24.33 -12.11
C ILE A 666 -4.51 -25.10 -11.08
N THR A 667 -3.21 -24.82 -11.01
CA THR A 667 -2.32 -25.41 -10.00
C THR A 667 -2.11 -24.44 -8.84
N GLY A 668 -2.15 -24.92 -7.60
CA GLY A 668 -2.25 -24.04 -6.43
C GLY A 668 -3.69 -23.54 -6.18
N ALA A 669 -4.68 -24.17 -6.82
CA ALA A 669 -6.08 -23.75 -6.85
C ALA A 669 -6.75 -23.60 -5.46
N THR A 670 -6.26 -24.33 -4.46
CA THR A 670 -6.79 -24.28 -3.08
C THR A 670 -6.13 -23.20 -2.23
N GLY A 671 -5.18 -22.43 -2.77
CA GLY A 671 -4.68 -21.20 -2.16
C GLY A 671 -5.52 -19.99 -2.57
N THR A 672 -5.47 -18.90 -1.80
CA THR A 672 -6.36 -17.74 -1.92
C THR A 672 -6.47 -17.18 -3.34
N LEU A 673 -5.33 -16.86 -3.98
CA LEU A 673 -5.33 -16.36 -5.37
C LEU A 673 -5.89 -17.38 -6.37
N GLY A 674 -5.55 -18.67 -6.23
CA GLY A 674 -6.06 -19.75 -7.07
C GLY A 674 -7.59 -19.90 -6.98
N ALA A 675 -8.15 -19.77 -5.78
CA ALA A 675 -9.58 -19.83 -5.52
C ALA A 675 -10.33 -18.60 -6.07
N LEU A 676 -9.76 -17.40 -5.92
CA LEU A 676 -10.31 -16.15 -6.49
C LEU A 676 -10.37 -16.22 -8.03
N LEU A 677 -9.28 -16.65 -8.66
CA LEU A 677 -9.21 -16.81 -10.12
C LEU A 677 -10.19 -17.87 -10.62
N ALA A 678 -10.31 -19.00 -9.94
CA ALA A 678 -11.28 -20.03 -10.29
C ALA A 678 -12.71 -19.46 -10.33
N ARG A 679 -13.11 -18.66 -9.33
CA ARG A 679 -14.42 -17.98 -9.29
C ARG A 679 -14.58 -16.99 -10.45
N HIS A 680 -13.57 -16.15 -10.67
CA HIS A 680 -13.56 -15.13 -11.72
C HIS A 680 -13.67 -15.72 -13.13
N LEU A 681 -12.98 -16.83 -13.40
CA LEU A 681 -13.00 -17.52 -14.68
C LEU A 681 -14.38 -18.11 -15.02
N VAL A 682 -15.08 -18.68 -14.03
CA VAL A 682 -16.45 -19.19 -14.23
C VAL A 682 -17.44 -18.03 -14.38
N ALA A 683 -17.34 -17.02 -13.52
CA ALA A 683 -18.30 -15.92 -13.45
C ALA A 683 -18.21 -14.95 -14.64
N ARG A 684 -17.00 -14.66 -15.14
CA ARG A 684 -16.75 -13.62 -16.14
C ARG A 684 -16.25 -14.13 -17.48
N HIS A 685 -15.38 -15.16 -17.47
CA HIS A 685 -14.81 -15.74 -18.69
C HIS A 685 -15.57 -16.97 -19.20
N GLY A 686 -16.65 -17.37 -18.51
CA GLY A 686 -17.56 -18.42 -18.96
C GLY A 686 -16.98 -19.84 -18.91
N VAL A 687 -15.85 -20.06 -18.24
CA VAL A 687 -15.21 -21.38 -18.11
C VAL A 687 -16.16 -22.36 -17.42
N ARG A 688 -16.43 -23.51 -18.04
CA ARG A 688 -17.36 -24.53 -17.49
C ARG A 688 -16.69 -25.78 -16.96
N ARG A 689 -15.39 -25.99 -17.18
CA ARG A 689 -14.66 -27.18 -16.71
C ARG A 689 -13.33 -26.78 -16.09
N LEU A 690 -13.20 -27.06 -14.79
CA LEU A 690 -12.03 -26.71 -14.00
C LEU A 690 -11.37 -27.97 -13.44
N LEU A 691 -10.08 -28.13 -13.70
CA LEU A 691 -9.21 -29.10 -13.04
C LEU A 691 -8.37 -28.33 -12.01
N LEU A 692 -8.70 -28.51 -10.73
CA LEU A 692 -8.10 -27.79 -9.61
C LEU A 692 -7.09 -28.69 -8.91
N ALA A 693 -5.80 -28.40 -9.09
CA ALA A 693 -4.69 -29.23 -8.60
C ALA A 693 -3.96 -28.57 -7.42
N SER A 694 -3.74 -29.34 -6.35
CA SER A 694 -2.83 -28.98 -5.25
C SER A 694 -2.30 -30.24 -4.57
N ARG A 695 -1.22 -30.13 -3.77
CA ARG A 695 -0.63 -31.28 -3.06
C ARG A 695 -1.61 -32.01 -2.14
N ARG A 696 -2.57 -31.28 -1.54
CA ARG A 696 -3.64 -31.82 -0.68
C ARG A 696 -4.89 -32.21 -1.49
N GLY A 697 -5.11 -31.63 -2.67
CA GLY A 697 -6.25 -31.96 -3.53
C GLY A 697 -7.60 -31.76 -2.82
N PRO A 698 -8.50 -32.77 -2.84
CA PRO A 698 -9.75 -32.74 -2.07
C PRO A 698 -9.58 -32.52 -0.55
N ASP A 699 -8.46 -32.96 0.02
CA ASP A 699 -8.18 -32.87 1.47
C ASP A 699 -7.63 -31.48 1.90
N ALA A 700 -7.61 -30.50 0.99
CA ALA A 700 -7.19 -29.14 1.33
C ALA A 700 -8.30 -28.39 2.10
N PRO A 701 -7.95 -27.57 3.12
CA PRO A 701 -8.91 -26.70 3.79
C PRO A 701 -9.70 -25.84 2.78
N GLY A 702 -11.03 -25.84 2.90
CA GLY A 702 -11.92 -25.08 2.02
C GLY A 702 -12.14 -25.65 0.60
N ALA A 703 -11.51 -26.78 0.22
CA ALA A 703 -11.67 -27.36 -1.11
C ALA A 703 -13.12 -27.74 -1.45
N ASP A 704 -13.85 -28.31 -0.48
CA ASP A 704 -15.26 -28.66 -0.63
C ASP A 704 -16.17 -27.44 -0.85
N ALA A 705 -15.94 -26.36 -0.10
CA ALA A 705 -16.67 -25.11 -0.25
C ALA A 705 -16.38 -24.46 -1.61
N LEU A 706 -15.11 -24.42 -2.02
CA LEU A 706 -14.72 -23.92 -3.34
C LEU A 706 -15.38 -24.74 -4.47
N ARG A 707 -15.40 -26.07 -4.36
CA ARG A 707 -16.10 -26.95 -5.32
C ARG A 707 -17.60 -26.66 -5.35
N ALA A 708 -18.25 -26.52 -4.20
CA ALA A 708 -19.68 -26.23 -4.12
C ALA A 708 -20.01 -24.88 -4.78
N ASP A 709 -19.27 -23.83 -4.47
CA ASP A 709 -19.47 -22.47 -4.99
C ASP A 709 -19.29 -22.41 -6.52
N LEU A 710 -18.22 -23.02 -7.04
CA LEU A 710 -17.96 -23.09 -8.48
C LEU A 710 -19.02 -23.95 -9.20
N THR A 711 -19.54 -25.00 -8.56
CA THR A 711 -20.64 -25.81 -9.09
C THR A 711 -21.94 -25.01 -9.13
N ALA A 712 -22.21 -24.18 -8.11
CA ALA A 712 -23.36 -23.28 -8.08
C ALA A 712 -23.28 -22.17 -9.16
N LEU A 713 -22.07 -21.72 -9.51
CA LEU A 713 -21.81 -20.84 -10.66
C LEU A 713 -21.90 -21.56 -12.03
N GLY A 714 -22.16 -22.88 -12.02
CA GLY A 714 -22.39 -23.68 -13.22
C GLY A 714 -21.12 -24.19 -13.89
N ALA A 715 -20.07 -24.53 -13.12
CA ALA A 715 -18.90 -25.24 -13.62
C ALA A 715 -18.82 -26.69 -13.08
N THR A 716 -18.28 -27.59 -13.90
CA THR A 716 -17.86 -28.93 -13.47
C THR A 716 -16.45 -28.84 -12.90
N VAL A 717 -16.26 -29.23 -11.64
CA VAL A 717 -14.98 -29.10 -10.93
C VAL A 717 -14.41 -30.46 -10.55
N THR A 718 -13.19 -30.73 -10.99
CA THR A 718 -12.39 -31.88 -10.57
C THR A 718 -11.28 -31.39 -9.64
N LEU A 719 -11.30 -31.85 -8.39
CA LEU A 719 -10.21 -31.62 -7.42
C LEU A 719 -9.22 -32.78 -7.51
N ALA A 720 -7.94 -32.49 -7.72
CA ALA A 720 -6.88 -33.49 -7.86
C ALA A 720 -5.75 -33.25 -6.86
N ALA A 721 -5.37 -34.31 -6.14
CA ALA A 721 -4.14 -34.33 -5.35
C ALA A 721 -2.96 -34.57 -6.29
N CYS A 722 -2.12 -33.56 -6.48
CA CYS A 722 -0.94 -33.60 -7.36
C CYS A 722 0.15 -32.71 -6.80
N ASP A 723 1.35 -33.25 -6.63
CA ASP A 723 2.55 -32.40 -6.55
C ASP A 723 2.97 -32.05 -7.98
N VAL A 724 3.00 -30.76 -8.29
CA VAL A 724 3.36 -30.28 -9.62
C VAL A 724 4.87 -30.25 -9.85
N ALA A 725 5.67 -30.40 -8.78
CA ALA A 725 7.10 -30.64 -8.86
C ALA A 725 7.46 -32.11 -9.19
N ASP A 726 6.47 -33.00 -9.34
CA ASP A 726 6.65 -34.36 -9.84
C ASP A 726 6.13 -34.46 -11.28
N ARG A 727 7.04 -34.69 -12.23
CA ARG A 727 6.73 -34.74 -13.66
C ARG A 727 5.76 -35.86 -14.02
N ASP A 728 5.88 -37.02 -13.38
CA ASP A 728 5.05 -38.18 -13.70
C ASP A 728 3.65 -38.03 -13.09
N ALA A 729 3.55 -37.38 -11.92
CA ALA A 729 2.26 -36.96 -11.36
C ALA A 729 1.54 -35.94 -12.27
N VAL A 730 2.25 -34.94 -12.79
CA VAL A 730 1.68 -33.96 -13.75
C VAL A 730 1.27 -34.66 -15.07
N ALA A 731 2.06 -35.62 -15.56
CA ALA A 731 1.71 -36.38 -16.76
C ALA A 731 0.44 -37.21 -16.56
N ALA A 732 0.30 -37.88 -15.41
CA ALA A 732 -0.91 -38.61 -15.05
C ALA A 732 -2.13 -37.68 -14.87
N LEU A 733 -1.93 -36.49 -14.29
CA LEU A 733 -2.97 -35.47 -14.14
C LEU A 733 -3.49 -34.99 -15.50
N ILE A 734 -2.61 -34.64 -16.45
CA ILE A 734 -2.99 -34.21 -17.79
C ILE A 734 -3.68 -35.35 -18.56
N ALA A 735 -3.19 -36.59 -18.44
CA ALA A 735 -3.80 -37.78 -19.04
C ALA A 735 -5.19 -38.13 -18.47
N SER A 736 -5.57 -37.59 -17.31
CA SER A 736 -6.91 -37.77 -16.71
C SER A 736 -8.00 -36.89 -17.35
N VAL A 737 -7.62 -35.89 -18.16
CA VAL A 737 -8.57 -34.98 -18.82
C VAL A 737 -9.33 -35.73 -19.93
N PRO A 738 -10.69 -35.70 -19.93
CA PRO A 738 -11.47 -36.41 -20.95
C PRO A 738 -11.18 -35.92 -22.38
N GLY A 739 -11.05 -36.85 -23.33
CA GLY A 739 -10.73 -36.53 -24.73
C GLY A 739 -11.76 -35.65 -25.46
N ASP A 740 -13.01 -35.68 -25.01
CA ASP A 740 -14.10 -34.83 -25.51
C ASP A 740 -14.06 -33.40 -24.94
N HIS A 741 -13.30 -33.17 -23.87
CA HIS A 741 -13.20 -31.90 -23.13
C HIS A 741 -11.73 -31.55 -22.85
N ARG A 742 -10.97 -31.39 -23.94
CA ARG A 742 -9.51 -31.22 -23.98
C ARG A 742 -9.03 -30.10 -23.04
N LEU A 743 -7.81 -30.22 -22.55
CA LEU A 743 -7.13 -29.14 -21.85
C LEU A 743 -6.88 -27.97 -22.82
N THR A 744 -7.45 -26.80 -22.55
CA THR A 744 -7.33 -25.58 -23.38
C THR A 744 -6.66 -24.42 -22.63
N GLY A 745 -6.61 -24.47 -21.30
CA GLY A 745 -5.96 -23.44 -20.48
C GLY A 745 -5.17 -24.01 -19.30
N VAL A 746 -4.05 -23.37 -18.97
CA VAL A 746 -3.24 -23.65 -17.77
C VAL A 746 -2.99 -22.35 -17.01
N ILE A 747 -3.20 -22.36 -15.70
CA ILE A 747 -2.89 -21.25 -14.79
C ILE A 747 -2.06 -21.81 -13.64
N HIS A 748 -0.82 -21.36 -13.56
CA HIS A 748 0.14 -21.79 -12.55
C HIS A 748 0.26 -20.76 -11.43
N ALA A 749 -0.47 -21.00 -10.32
CA ALA A 749 -0.50 -20.18 -9.11
C ALA A 749 0.09 -20.89 -7.87
N ALA A 750 0.90 -21.94 -8.06
CA ALA A 750 1.58 -22.61 -6.97
C ALA A 750 2.85 -21.85 -6.54
N GLY A 751 3.18 -21.94 -5.25
CA GLY A 751 4.36 -21.29 -4.68
C GLY A 751 4.47 -21.54 -3.18
N VAL A 752 5.67 -21.30 -2.65
CA VAL A 752 5.99 -21.25 -1.21
C VAL A 752 7.01 -20.13 -0.99
N LEU A 753 7.11 -19.64 0.24
CA LEU A 753 8.13 -18.69 0.69
C LEU A 753 9.04 -19.38 1.72
N ASP A 754 10.31 -18.96 1.76
CA ASP A 754 11.35 -19.44 2.68
C ASP A 754 12.44 -18.36 2.69
N ASP A 755 12.05 -17.18 3.19
CA ASP A 755 12.79 -15.93 3.02
C ASP A 755 14.05 -15.90 3.91
N ALA A 756 15.17 -15.46 3.34
CA ALA A 756 16.46 -15.29 4.00
C ALA A 756 17.29 -14.22 3.27
N THR A 757 18.09 -13.46 4.03
CA THR A 757 19.08 -12.53 3.46
C THR A 757 20.07 -13.28 2.58
N PHE A 758 20.63 -12.59 1.58
CA PHE A 758 21.59 -13.16 0.64
C PHE A 758 22.73 -13.89 1.34
N ASP A 759 23.32 -13.29 2.39
CA ASP A 759 24.45 -13.88 3.13
C ASP A 759 24.07 -15.10 4.00
N ALA A 760 22.77 -15.29 4.31
CA ALA A 760 22.27 -16.39 5.15
C ALA A 760 21.50 -17.48 4.38
N LEU A 761 21.18 -17.23 3.10
CA LEU A 761 20.38 -18.14 2.27
C LEU A 761 21.13 -19.45 2.02
N GLY A 762 20.50 -20.59 2.33
CA GLY A 762 21.05 -21.91 2.06
C GLY A 762 20.59 -22.50 0.72
N ALA A 763 21.40 -23.40 0.14
CA ALA A 763 21.05 -24.11 -1.09
C ALA A 763 19.74 -24.94 -0.97
N ASP A 764 19.44 -25.50 0.20
CA ASP A 764 18.19 -26.21 0.45
C ASP A 764 16.96 -25.29 0.46
N GLN A 765 17.12 -24.00 0.78
CA GLN A 765 16.04 -23.00 0.69
C GLN A 765 15.76 -22.59 -0.76
N ILE A 766 16.79 -22.55 -1.61
CA ILE A 766 16.61 -22.45 -3.07
C ILE A 766 15.76 -23.64 -3.55
N ASP A 767 16.12 -24.87 -3.15
CA ASP A 767 15.42 -26.06 -3.63
C ASP A 767 13.94 -26.10 -3.21
N ARG A 768 13.63 -25.73 -1.96
CA ARG A 768 12.24 -25.69 -1.47
C ARG A 768 11.37 -24.67 -2.20
N VAL A 769 11.90 -23.50 -2.52
CA VAL A 769 11.14 -22.41 -3.16
C VAL A 769 11.05 -22.57 -4.67
N MET A 770 12.10 -23.05 -5.33
CA MET A 770 12.09 -23.22 -6.78
C MET A 770 11.21 -24.39 -7.23
N ARG A 771 11.19 -25.52 -6.53
CA ARG A 771 10.42 -26.73 -6.96
C ARG A 771 8.94 -26.49 -7.28
N PRO A 772 8.11 -25.89 -6.40
CA PRO A 772 6.69 -25.67 -6.70
C PRO A 772 6.42 -24.57 -7.73
N LYS A 773 7.46 -23.87 -8.24
CA LYS A 773 7.37 -22.81 -9.26
C LYS A 773 8.11 -23.16 -10.55
N ALA A 774 9.45 -23.18 -10.51
CA ALA A 774 10.31 -23.38 -11.67
C ALA A 774 10.15 -24.79 -12.25
N ASP A 775 10.34 -25.85 -11.45
CA ASP A 775 10.15 -27.23 -11.93
C ASP A 775 8.72 -27.44 -12.42
N ALA A 776 7.73 -26.98 -11.65
CA ALA A 776 6.33 -27.13 -11.97
C ALA A 776 5.98 -26.47 -13.32
N ALA A 777 6.45 -25.25 -13.57
CA ALA A 777 6.23 -24.58 -14.84
C ALA A 777 6.99 -25.25 -16.00
N ALA A 778 8.19 -25.79 -15.76
CA ALA A 778 8.94 -26.58 -16.74
C ALA A 778 8.21 -27.87 -17.13
N HIS A 779 7.70 -28.63 -16.15
CA HIS A 779 6.89 -29.83 -16.38
C HIS A 779 5.59 -29.51 -17.14
N LEU A 780 4.90 -28.43 -16.75
CA LEU A 780 3.71 -27.95 -17.45
C LEU A 780 4.05 -27.52 -18.89
N HIS A 781 5.18 -26.85 -19.14
CA HIS A 781 5.64 -26.52 -20.49
C HIS A 781 5.86 -27.79 -21.32
N ASP A 782 6.71 -28.71 -20.86
CA ASP A 782 7.07 -29.93 -21.57
C ASP A 782 5.86 -30.83 -21.89
N LEU A 783 4.95 -30.99 -20.93
CA LEU A 783 3.80 -31.89 -21.06
C LEU A 783 2.60 -31.26 -21.79
N THR A 784 2.63 -29.95 -22.08
CA THR A 784 1.58 -29.24 -22.83
C THR A 784 2.06 -28.58 -24.12
N ARG A 785 3.33 -28.81 -24.53
CA ARG A 785 3.92 -28.21 -25.73
C ARG A 785 3.18 -28.54 -27.03
N ASP A 786 2.61 -29.74 -27.12
CA ASP A 786 1.89 -30.26 -28.30
C ASP A 786 0.36 -30.09 -28.17
N LEU A 787 -0.10 -29.34 -27.16
CA LEU A 787 -1.52 -29.02 -26.93
C LEU A 787 -1.83 -27.60 -27.40
N ASP A 788 -2.97 -27.46 -28.08
CA ASP A 788 -3.50 -26.18 -28.56
C ASP A 788 -4.13 -25.38 -27.40
N LEU A 789 -3.27 -24.84 -26.53
CA LEU A 789 -3.69 -24.04 -25.38
C LEU A 789 -3.92 -22.58 -25.79
N SER A 790 -5.13 -22.07 -25.53
CA SER A 790 -5.44 -20.64 -25.68
C SER A 790 -4.89 -19.77 -24.55
N ALA A 791 -4.56 -20.35 -23.39
CA ALA A 791 -3.97 -19.66 -22.26
C ALA A 791 -2.94 -20.52 -21.50
N PHE A 792 -1.79 -19.94 -21.16
CA PHE A 792 -0.80 -20.51 -20.25
C PHE A 792 -0.26 -19.38 -19.37
N VAL A 793 -0.88 -19.17 -18.20
CA VAL A 793 -0.60 -18.02 -17.33
C VAL A 793 0.27 -18.45 -16.15
N LEU A 794 1.41 -17.79 -15.98
CA LEU A 794 2.34 -18.03 -14.87
C LEU A 794 2.20 -16.89 -13.84
N PHE A 795 1.99 -17.23 -12.56
CA PHE A 795 1.93 -16.23 -11.49
C PHE A 795 3.35 -15.99 -10.94
N SER A 796 4.00 -14.98 -11.50
CA SER A 796 5.29 -14.45 -11.06
C SER A 796 5.08 -13.38 -9.96
N SER A 797 6.13 -12.64 -9.61
CA SER A 797 6.09 -11.56 -8.62
C SER A 797 7.06 -10.44 -8.97
N VAL A 798 6.73 -9.19 -8.60
CA VAL A 798 7.63 -8.04 -8.70
C VAL A 798 9.00 -8.27 -8.05
N ALA A 799 9.11 -9.18 -7.08
CA ALA A 799 10.38 -9.57 -6.47
C ALA A 799 11.39 -10.10 -7.50
N GLY A 800 10.95 -10.86 -8.51
CA GLY A 800 11.81 -11.37 -9.60
C GLY A 800 12.31 -10.27 -10.55
N VAL A 801 11.60 -9.14 -10.64
CA VAL A 801 11.89 -8.02 -11.56
C VAL A 801 12.66 -6.90 -10.87
N LEU A 802 12.18 -6.43 -9.72
CA LEU A 802 12.75 -5.28 -9.00
C LEU A 802 13.83 -5.67 -7.99
N GLY A 803 13.82 -6.92 -7.50
CA GLY A 803 14.69 -7.42 -6.44
C GLY A 803 14.25 -6.97 -5.04
N THR A 804 13.73 -7.91 -4.25
CA THR A 804 13.36 -7.68 -2.84
C THR A 804 14.41 -8.32 -1.92
N GLY A 805 14.92 -7.56 -0.95
CA GLY A 805 15.86 -8.08 0.05
C GLY A 805 15.21 -9.15 0.91
N GLY A 806 15.96 -10.19 1.27
CA GLY A 806 15.45 -11.37 1.97
C GLY A 806 14.74 -12.38 1.08
N GLN A 807 14.59 -12.13 -0.22
CA GLN A 807 13.76 -12.97 -1.12
C GLN A 807 14.53 -13.50 -2.34
N ALA A 808 15.85 -13.71 -2.24
CA ALA A 808 16.67 -14.05 -3.41
C ALA A 808 16.32 -15.39 -4.07
N ASN A 809 15.94 -16.42 -3.29
CA ASN A 809 15.40 -17.69 -3.80
C ASN A 809 14.03 -17.53 -4.48
N TYR A 810 13.13 -16.74 -3.90
CA TYR A 810 11.81 -16.46 -4.47
C TYR A 810 11.92 -15.61 -5.74
N ALA A 811 12.78 -14.59 -5.75
CA ALA A 811 13.08 -13.79 -6.93
C ALA A 811 13.67 -14.66 -8.06
N ALA A 812 14.59 -15.58 -7.74
CA ALA A 812 15.14 -16.55 -8.69
C ALA A 812 14.06 -17.46 -9.30
N ALA A 813 13.16 -18.00 -8.49
CA ALA A 813 12.05 -18.82 -8.95
C ALA A 813 11.10 -18.06 -9.89
N ASN A 814 10.81 -16.78 -9.61
CA ASN A 814 9.94 -15.95 -10.43
C ASN A 814 10.62 -15.47 -11.73
N ALA A 815 11.92 -15.13 -11.70
CA ALA A 815 12.69 -14.78 -12.90
C ALA A 815 12.73 -15.94 -13.92
N TYR A 816 12.73 -17.19 -13.46
CA TYR A 816 12.56 -18.35 -14.33
C TYR A 816 11.17 -18.41 -15.00
N LEU A 817 10.10 -18.10 -14.27
CA LEU A 817 8.74 -18.06 -14.84
C LEU A 817 8.62 -17.00 -15.94
N ASP A 818 9.21 -15.82 -15.72
CA ASP A 818 9.24 -14.73 -16.69
C ASP A 818 9.98 -15.16 -17.98
N ALA A 819 11.20 -15.71 -17.83
CA ALA A 819 12.00 -16.20 -18.94
C ALA A 819 11.35 -17.38 -19.69
N LEU A 820 10.66 -18.28 -18.99
CA LEU A 820 9.92 -19.39 -19.59
C LEU A 820 8.73 -18.90 -20.43
N ALA A 821 8.05 -17.83 -20.01
CA ALA A 821 6.98 -17.24 -20.80
C ALA A 821 7.50 -16.59 -22.09
N GLU A 822 8.65 -15.90 -22.03
CA GLU A 822 9.36 -15.37 -23.21
C GLU A 822 9.76 -16.49 -24.18
N HIS A 823 10.40 -17.55 -23.67
CA HIS A 823 10.81 -18.71 -24.47
C HIS A 823 9.61 -19.42 -25.12
N ARG A 824 8.51 -19.60 -24.38
CA ARG A 824 7.30 -20.26 -24.88
C ARG A 824 6.59 -19.41 -25.94
N ARG A 825 6.47 -18.08 -25.77
CA ARG A 825 5.95 -17.17 -26.81
C ARG A 825 6.84 -17.13 -28.06
N ALA A 826 8.16 -17.10 -27.90
CA ALA A 826 9.11 -17.16 -29.02
C ALA A 826 9.01 -18.49 -29.81
N SER A 827 8.54 -19.57 -29.17
CA SER A 827 8.24 -20.85 -29.81
C SER A 827 6.85 -20.90 -30.48
N GLY A 828 6.12 -19.79 -30.54
CA GLY A 828 4.78 -19.70 -31.11
C GLY A 828 3.66 -20.25 -30.22
N LEU A 829 3.95 -20.60 -28.96
CA LEU A 829 3.00 -21.16 -28.01
C LEU A 829 2.46 -20.05 -27.08
N ALA A 830 1.16 -20.08 -26.78
CA ALA A 830 0.57 -19.11 -25.86
C ALA A 830 1.24 -19.19 -24.48
N ALA A 831 1.71 -18.04 -23.96
CA ALA A 831 2.19 -17.88 -22.58
C ALA A 831 2.15 -16.42 -22.12
N THR A 832 1.89 -16.20 -20.83
CA THR A 832 1.96 -14.88 -20.18
C THR A 832 2.38 -15.05 -18.72
N SER A 833 3.51 -14.47 -18.33
CA SER A 833 3.91 -14.32 -16.92
C SER A 833 3.40 -13.01 -16.36
N LEU A 834 2.75 -13.07 -15.20
CA LEU A 834 2.23 -11.91 -14.47
C LEU A 834 3.07 -11.71 -13.20
N ALA A 835 3.98 -10.75 -13.24
CA ALA A 835 4.79 -10.35 -12.09
C ALA A 835 3.97 -9.45 -11.16
N TRP A 836 3.25 -10.07 -10.22
CA TRP A 836 2.31 -9.40 -9.33
C TRP A 836 2.99 -8.55 -8.24
N GLY A 837 2.42 -7.38 -7.99
CA GLY A 837 2.60 -6.60 -6.76
C GLY A 837 1.86 -7.22 -5.56
N LEU A 838 1.81 -6.49 -4.45
CA LEU A 838 1.15 -6.95 -3.22
C LEU A 838 -0.38 -6.93 -3.39
N TRP A 839 -1.06 -8.01 -3.01
CA TRP A 839 -2.53 -8.07 -2.91
C TRP A 839 -2.94 -7.80 -1.46
N SER A 840 -4.06 -7.11 -1.24
CA SER A 840 -4.51 -6.69 0.10
C SER A 840 -5.17 -7.80 0.92
N GLU A 841 -5.68 -8.85 0.29
CA GLU A 841 -6.21 -10.01 1.01
C GLU A 841 -5.08 -10.88 1.58
N ALA A 842 -5.21 -11.24 2.85
CA ALA A 842 -4.31 -12.16 3.53
C ALA A 842 -4.48 -13.57 2.95
N SER A 843 -3.52 -13.98 2.12
CA SER A 843 -3.37 -15.34 1.61
C SER A 843 -2.70 -16.24 2.66
N GLU A 844 -2.78 -17.56 2.57
CA GLU A 844 -1.87 -18.45 3.35
C GLU A 844 -0.38 -18.08 3.13
N MET A 845 -0.03 -17.49 1.98
CA MET A 845 1.32 -16.98 1.69
C MET A 845 1.63 -15.58 2.23
N THR A 846 0.63 -14.74 2.54
CA THR A 846 0.83 -13.38 3.06
C THR A 846 0.35 -13.21 4.51
N GLY A 847 -0.33 -14.20 5.08
CA GLY A 847 -0.79 -14.24 6.48
C GLY A 847 0.32 -14.44 7.52
N HIS A 848 1.57 -14.59 7.06
CA HIS A 848 2.76 -14.51 7.92
C HIS A 848 3.41 -13.13 7.91
N LEU A 849 3.02 -12.23 6.99
CA LEU A 849 3.63 -10.92 6.86
C LEU A 849 3.17 -10.00 7.99
N GLY A 850 4.12 -9.53 8.78
CA GLY A 850 3.87 -8.53 9.82
C GLY A 850 3.63 -7.14 9.24
N ALA A 851 3.24 -6.20 10.11
CA ALA A 851 3.13 -4.78 9.76
C ALA A 851 4.45 -4.23 9.16
N ALA A 852 5.60 -4.72 9.64
CA ALA A 852 6.93 -4.34 9.17
C ALA A 852 7.17 -4.66 7.69
N GLU A 853 6.69 -5.80 7.19
CA GLU A 853 6.91 -6.22 5.79
C GLU A 853 5.95 -5.52 4.82
N THR A 854 4.72 -5.28 5.26
CA THR A 854 3.78 -4.41 4.52
C THR A 854 4.33 -3.00 4.41
N ALA A 855 4.89 -2.44 5.49
CA ALA A 855 5.57 -1.15 5.47
C ALA A 855 6.82 -1.17 4.57
N ARG A 856 7.64 -2.23 4.62
CA ARG A 856 8.82 -2.43 3.76
C ARG A 856 8.48 -2.41 2.26
N MET A 857 7.39 -3.07 1.85
CA MET A 857 6.96 -3.06 0.46
C MET A 857 6.40 -1.69 0.03
N ALA A 858 5.63 -1.01 0.90
CA ALA A 858 5.21 0.37 0.62
C ALA A 858 6.42 1.33 0.44
N ARG A 859 7.48 1.17 1.26
CA ARG A 859 8.76 1.90 1.15
C ARG A 859 9.59 1.54 -0.11
N SER A 860 9.24 0.48 -0.84
CA SER A 860 9.87 0.14 -2.14
C SER A 860 9.17 0.79 -3.34
N GLY A 861 8.07 1.52 -3.10
CA GLY A 861 7.25 2.15 -4.12
C GLY A 861 6.14 1.27 -4.70
N VAL A 862 5.94 0.05 -4.17
CA VAL A 862 4.86 -0.86 -4.57
C VAL A 862 3.74 -0.84 -3.53
N LEU A 863 2.55 -0.42 -3.93
CA LEU A 863 1.38 -0.35 -3.05
C LEU A 863 0.57 -1.67 -3.03
N PRO A 864 -0.15 -1.96 -1.93
CA PRO A 864 -1.14 -3.03 -1.89
C PRO A 864 -2.30 -2.75 -2.87
N MET A 865 -2.74 -3.78 -3.59
CA MET A 865 -3.85 -3.74 -4.54
C MET A 865 -5.06 -4.50 -4.00
N SER A 866 -6.26 -3.98 -4.20
CA SER A 866 -7.50 -4.72 -3.91
C SER A 866 -7.68 -5.91 -4.86
N THR A 867 -8.45 -6.90 -4.43
CA THR A 867 -8.83 -8.08 -5.23
C THR A 867 -9.47 -7.69 -6.55
N ASP A 868 -10.40 -6.74 -6.55
CA ASP A 868 -11.05 -6.23 -7.77
C ASP A 868 -10.04 -5.60 -8.74
N HIS A 869 -9.04 -4.85 -8.22
CA HIS A 869 -7.98 -4.27 -9.05
C HIS A 869 -7.07 -5.35 -9.63
N GLY A 870 -6.68 -6.33 -8.82
CA GLY A 870 -5.88 -7.48 -9.27
C GLY A 870 -6.59 -8.29 -10.36
N LEU A 871 -7.89 -8.56 -10.20
CA LEU A 871 -8.69 -9.26 -11.21
C LEU A 871 -8.91 -8.42 -12.48
N ALA A 872 -9.06 -7.10 -12.36
CA ALA A 872 -9.12 -6.20 -13.52
C ALA A 872 -7.78 -6.14 -14.29
N LEU A 873 -6.64 -6.20 -13.60
CA LEU A 873 -5.32 -6.31 -14.23
C LEU A 873 -5.11 -7.69 -14.89
N PHE A 874 -5.60 -8.77 -14.28
CA PHE A 874 -5.60 -10.11 -14.88
C PHE A 874 -6.40 -10.12 -16.20
N ASP A 875 -7.62 -9.58 -16.21
CA ASP A 875 -8.40 -9.41 -17.43
C ASP A 875 -7.65 -8.59 -18.48
N ALA A 876 -7.10 -7.45 -18.09
CA ALA A 876 -6.38 -6.57 -19.00
C ALA A 876 -5.13 -7.23 -19.60
N ALA A 877 -4.49 -8.16 -18.87
CA ALA A 877 -3.34 -8.92 -19.35
C ALA A 877 -3.72 -10.05 -20.30
N LEU A 878 -4.89 -10.70 -20.14
CA LEU A 878 -5.40 -11.72 -21.06
C LEU A 878 -5.75 -11.18 -22.47
N HIS A 879 -5.82 -9.86 -22.63
CA HIS A 879 -6.06 -9.18 -23.91
C HIS A 879 -4.76 -8.67 -24.54
N ARG A 880 -3.63 -9.36 -24.30
CA ARG A 880 -2.29 -8.93 -24.72
C ARG A 880 -1.42 -10.10 -25.16
N ASP A 881 -0.46 -9.77 -26.04
CA ASP A 881 0.53 -10.71 -26.55
C ASP A 881 1.90 -10.63 -25.85
N ASP A 882 2.09 -9.67 -24.93
CA ASP A 882 3.32 -9.55 -24.16
C ASP A 882 3.58 -10.83 -23.33
N PRO A 883 4.79 -11.43 -23.41
CA PRO A 883 5.13 -12.63 -22.65
C PRO A 883 5.23 -12.37 -21.15
N VAL A 884 5.62 -11.16 -20.73
CA VAL A 884 5.84 -10.79 -19.33
C VAL A 884 5.22 -9.43 -19.07
N LEU A 885 4.37 -9.35 -18.04
CA LEU A 885 3.72 -8.13 -17.59
C LEU A 885 3.90 -7.98 -16.08
N VAL A 886 4.38 -6.81 -15.66
CA VAL A 886 4.40 -6.41 -14.25
C VAL A 886 3.05 -5.79 -13.91
N ALA A 887 2.31 -6.43 -13.01
CA ALA A 887 0.97 -6.01 -12.58
C ALA A 887 1.04 -5.51 -11.13
N ALA A 888 1.27 -4.22 -10.95
CA ALA A 888 1.57 -3.63 -9.64
C ALA A 888 1.26 -2.12 -9.59
N GLN A 889 0.63 -1.64 -8.52
CA GLN A 889 0.52 -0.20 -8.28
C GLN A 889 1.89 0.36 -7.87
N ILE A 890 2.51 1.15 -8.74
CA ILE A 890 3.87 1.72 -8.54
C ILE A 890 3.80 3.24 -8.44
N THR A 891 4.28 3.80 -7.33
CA THR A 891 4.36 5.25 -7.12
C THR A 891 5.62 5.83 -7.79
N ARG A 892 5.49 7.01 -8.40
CA ARG A 892 6.59 7.65 -9.17
C ARG A 892 7.48 8.58 -8.35
N PHE A 893 7.10 8.87 -7.11
CA PHE A 893 7.81 9.80 -6.25
C PHE A 893 8.20 9.13 -4.93
N HIS A 894 9.50 9.06 -4.67
CA HIS A 894 10.07 8.84 -3.35
C HIS A 894 11.06 9.97 -3.06
N ARG A 895 10.52 11.12 -2.63
CA ARG A 895 11.29 12.16 -1.93
C ARG A 895 11.06 11.98 -0.42
N GLY A 896 11.86 11.11 0.21
CA GLY A 896 11.73 10.87 1.66
C GLY A 896 12.55 9.68 2.17
N GLY A 897 12.75 8.62 1.38
CA GLY A 897 13.62 7.50 1.74
C GLY A 897 15.10 7.80 1.45
N ALA A 898 16.01 7.34 2.31
CA ALA A 898 17.47 7.52 2.19
C ALA A 898 18.13 6.72 1.04
N ARG A 899 17.35 6.17 0.11
CA ARG A 899 17.81 5.27 -0.95
C ARG A 899 17.34 5.77 -2.32
N PRO A 900 18.20 5.85 -3.34
CA PRO A 900 17.77 6.19 -4.69
C PRO A 900 16.82 5.11 -5.24
N PRO A 901 15.79 5.49 -6.03
CA PRO A 901 14.87 4.53 -6.61
C PRO A 901 15.61 3.52 -7.51
N SER A 902 15.06 2.31 -7.62
CA SER A 902 15.59 1.25 -8.50
C SER A 902 15.89 1.82 -9.90
N PRO A 903 17.06 1.56 -10.51
CA PRO A 903 17.40 2.11 -11.81
C PRO A 903 16.40 1.79 -12.93
N LEU A 904 15.64 0.68 -12.78
CA LEU A 904 14.50 0.35 -13.64
C LEU A 904 13.41 1.44 -13.64
N LEU A 905 13.21 2.15 -12.52
CA LEU A 905 12.21 3.22 -12.36
C LEU A 905 12.73 4.61 -12.80
N ARG A 906 13.99 4.73 -13.23
CA ARG A 906 14.54 5.98 -13.78
C ARG A 906 14.00 6.21 -15.19
N GLY A 907 12.84 6.84 -15.27
CA GLY A 907 12.22 7.22 -16.56
C GLY A 907 13.15 8.06 -17.43
N SER A 908 12.93 8.01 -18.75
CA SER A 908 13.70 8.75 -19.77
C SER A 908 13.46 10.28 -19.74
N ALA A 909 13.73 10.91 -18.59
CA ALA A 909 13.76 12.36 -18.46
C ALA A 909 14.91 12.94 -19.30
N ARG A 910 14.62 14.00 -20.06
CA ARG A 910 15.62 14.68 -20.88
C ARG A 910 16.74 15.25 -19.99
N ARG A 911 17.98 15.18 -20.49
CA ARG A 911 19.19 15.75 -19.83
C ARG A 911 18.93 17.19 -19.34
N GLY A 912 18.75 17.35 -18.04
CA GLY A 912 18.55 18.65 -17.38
C GLY A 912 18.93 18.63 -15.89
N GLU A 913 18.53 17.59 -15.16
CA GLU A 913 18.61 17.58 -13.69
C GLU A 913 19.88 16.94 -13.10
N ALA A 914 20.71 16.29 -13.94
CA ALA A 914 21.96 15.61 -13.53
C ALA A 914 23.09 16.53 -13.02
N ARG A 915 22.81 17.82 -12.77
CA ARG A 915 23.73 18.78 -12.15
C ARG A 915 23.30 19.27 -10.77
N ALA A 916 22.08 18.96 -10.32
CA ALA A 916 21.61 19.32 -8.97
C ALA A 916 22.04 18.31 -7.89
N ALA A 917 22.18 17.03 -8.24
CA ALA A 917 22.57 15.96 -7.30
C ALA A 917 24.03 16.07 -6.80
N ALA A 918 24.88 16.88 -7.44
CA ALA A 918 26.27 17.12 -7.03
C ALA A 918 26.41 18.20 -5.92
N ALA A 919 25.31 18.81 -5.48
CA ALA A 919 25.29 19.86 -4.45
C ALA A 919 24.57 19.44 -3.15
N GLY A 920 24.19 18.16 -3.02
CA GLY A 920 23.42 17.62 -1.90
C GLY A 920 24.15 16.60 -1.03
N GLY A 921 25.49 16.70 -0.92
CA GLY A 921 26.25 15.88 0.04
C GLY A 921 26.05 16.41 1.46
N SER A 922 25.25 15.72 2.27
CA SER A 922 24.88 16.15 3.63
C SER A 922 25.99 15.92 4.66
N ASP A 923 26.28 16.96 5.44
CA ASP A 923 26.44 16.99 6.91
C ASP A 923 27.33 15.98 7.67
N ALA A 924 28.02 15.04 7.03
CA ALA A 924 29.02 14.19 7.69
C ALA A 924 30.17 15.02 8.30
N ARG A 925 30.51 16.17 7.68
CA ARG A 925 31.45 17.15 8.25
C ARG A 925 30.86 17.89 9.46
N GLY A 926 29.58 18.28 9.38
CA GLY A 926 28.89 18.95 10.47
C GLY A 926 28.78 18.08 11.73
N LEU A 927 28.54 16.77 11.57
CA LEU A 927 28.51 15.82 12.69
C LEU A 927 29.86 15.70 13.40
N ALA A 928 30.98 15.60 12.67
CA ALA A 928 32.31 15.50 13.26
C ALA A 928 32.74 16.79 13.99
N ASP A 929 32.29 17.95 13.52
CA ASP A 929 32.61 19.27 14.09
C ASP A 929 31.78 19.62 15.36
N LEU A 930 30.78 18.80 15.74
CA LEU A 930 29.96 19.02 16.95
C LEU A 930 30.70 18.63 18.25
N PRO A 931 30.48 19.37 19.36
CA PRO A 931 30.94 18.99 20.70
C PRO A 931 30.43 17.60 21.12
N ASP A 932 31.23 16.84 21.87
CA ASP A 932 30.97 15.42 22.21
C ASP A 932 29.55 15.13 22.73
N ALA A 933 29.01 15.99 23.59
CA ALA A 933 27.66 15.83 24.15
C ALA A 933 26.54 16.13 23.15
N GLU A 934 26.78 16.99 22.15
CA GLU A 934 25.80 17.34 21.11
C GLU A 934 25.86 16.35 19.96
N ARG A 935 27.06 15.87 19.61
CA ARG A 935 27.30 14.83 18.61
C ARG A 935 26.66 13.50 19.02
N ASN A 936 26.85 13.06 20.26
CA ASN A 936 26.18 11.85 20.77
C ASN A 936 24.64 11.98 20.75
N ARG A 937 24.08 13.16 21.09
CA ARG A 937 22.63 13.40 20.95
C ARG A 937 22.17 13.40 19.49
N ALA A 938 22.98 13.93 18.57
CA ALA A 938 22.67 13.93 17.13
C ALA A 938 22.68 12.52 16.56
N LEU A 939 23.70 11.72 16.89
CA LEU A 939 23.79 10.30 16.52
C LEU A 939 22.66 9.46 17.13
N LEU A 940 22.29 9.71 18.39
CA LEU A 940 21.17 9.00 19.02
C LEU A 940 19.83 9.35 18.33
N ARG A 941 19.58 10.62 18.02
CA ARG A 941 18.41 11.02 17.21
C ARG A 941 18.43 10.39 15.82
N LEU A 942 19.60 10.25 15.19
CA LEU A 942 19.76 9.61 13.88
C LEU A 942 19.41 8.11 13.93
N VAL A 943 19.97 7.37 14.90
CA VAL A 943 19.68 5.95 15.11
C VAL A 943 18.20 5.73 15.47
N HIS A 944 17.64 6.57 16.36
CA HIS A 944 16.22 6.53 16.76
C HIS A 944 15.30 6.78 15.56
N LYS A 945 15.52 7.87 14.80
CA LYS A 945 14.78 8.23 13.58
C LYS A 945 14.71 7.05 12.60
N HIS A 946 15.86 6.44 12.29
CA HIS A 946 15.89 5.31 11.36
C HIS A 946 15.23 4.06 11.93
N THR A 947 15.45 3.74 13.21
CA THR A 947 14.84 2.57 13.86
C THR A 947 13.31 2.69 13.91
N ALA A 948 12.76 3.84 14.30
CA ALA A 948 11.32 4.10 14.31
C ALA A 948 10.71 4.00 12.89
N THR A 949 11.35 4.65 11.91
CA THR A 949 10.92 4.64 10.50
C THR A 949 10.86 3.21 9.92
N LEU A 950 11.83 2.36 10.27
CA LEU A 950 11.90 0.99 9.76
C LEU A 950 10.87 0.07 10.43
N LEU A 951 10.65 0.23 11.74
CA LEU A 951 9.61 -0.47 12.51
C LEU A 951 8.18 0.02 12.20
N GLY A 952 8.02 1.08 11.39
CA GLY A 952 6.71 1.65 11.06
C GLY A 952 6.05 2.41 12.21
N ARG A 953 6.85 2.89 13.18
CA ARG A 953 6.42 3.68 14.33
C ARG A 953 6.64 5.16 14.07
N ASP A 954 5.87 6.02 14.75
CA ASP A 954 6.12 7.46 14.69
C ASP A 954 7.48 7.79 15.31
N ALA A 955 8.24 8.70 14.70
CA ALA A 955 9.54 9.13 15.20
C ALA A 955 9.46 9.88 16.55
N SER A 956 8.25 10.25 16.98
CA SER A 956 7.96 10.80 18.31
C SER A 956 7.76 9.73 19.41
N GLU A 957 7.63 8.44 19.09
CA GLU A 957 7.59 7.38 20.10
C GLU A 957 8.97 7.15 20.73
N GLU A 958 9.01 7.04 22.07
CA GLU A 958 10.26 7.00 22.84
C GLU A 958 10.92 5.61 22.81
N ILE A 959 11.87 5.42 21.88
CA ILE A 959 12.73 4.22 21.83
C ILE A 959 13.72 4.27 23.01
N GLN A 960 13.67 3.27 23.88
CA GLN A 960 14.55 3.15 25.05
C GLN A 960 16.02 2.92 24.60
N PRO A 961 16.97 3.83 24.92
CA PRO A 961 18.34 3.76 24.38
C PRO A 961 19.15 2.51 24.79
N ASP A 962 18.78 1.91 25.93
CA ASP A 962 19.43 0.75 26.53
C ASP A 962 18.71 -0.59 26.24
N GLN A 963 17.55 -0.57 25.56
CA GLN A 963 16.83 -1.79 25.21
C GLN A 963 17.48 -2.49 23.99
N PRO A 964 17.56 -3.84 23.95
CA PRO A 964 18.06 -4.58 22.79
C PRO A 964 17.17 -4.41 21.55
N PHE A 965 17.80 -4.29 20.38
CA PHE A 965 17.09 -4.19 19.10
C PHE A 965 16.18 -5.41 18.81
N SER A 966 16.61 -6.62 19.21
CA SER A 966 15.81 -7.85 19.11
C SER A 966 14.44 -7.70 19.78
N ASP A 967 14.41 -7.07 20.95
CA ASP A 967 13.23 -6.96 21.81
C ASP A 967 12.29 -5.84 21.32
N MET A 968 12.78 -4.97 20.43
CA MET A 968 11.98 -3.98 19.70
C MET A 968 11.30 -4.55 18.44
N GLY A 969 11.63 -5.78 18.05
CA GLY A 969 11.20 -6.40 16.81
C GLY A 969 12.10 -6.11 15.60
N VAL A 970 13.35 -5.71 15.81
CA VAL A 970 14.35 -5.61 14.73
C VAL A 970 14.90 -7.01 14.43
N ASP A 971 14.48 -7.58 13.31
CA ASP A 971 15.05 -8.79 12.75
C ASP A 971 16.34 -8.53 11.93
N SER A 972 16.96 -9.59 11.41
CA SER A 972 18.19 -9.51 10.60
C SER A 972 18.07 -8.68 9.31
N LEU A 973 16.86 -8.49 8.78
CA LEU A 973 16.59 -7.71 7.57
C LEU A 973 16.39 -6.23 7.91
N ILE A 974 15.62 -5.93 8.96
CA ILE A 974 15.46 -4.58 9.50
C ILE A 974 16.82 -4.04 9.97
N ALA A 975 17.66 -4.91 10.56
CA ALA A 975 19.04 -4.60 10.92
C ALA A 975 19.89 -4.20 9.70
N LEU A 976 19.72 -4.91 8.58
CA LEU A 976 20.40 -4.61 7.31
C LEU A 976 19.93 -3.28 6.70
N GLU A 977 18.62 -3.00 6.75
CA GLU A 977 18.04 -1.72 6.31
C GLU A 977 18.54 -0.55 7.18
N LEU A 978 18.64 -0.74 8.50
CA LEU A 978 19.19 0.24 9.45
C LEU A 978 20.67 0.54 9.16
N ARG A 979 21.51 -0.49 9.00
CA ARG A 979 22.92 -0.34 8.60
C ARG A 979 23.05 0.44 7.29
N ASN A 980 22.28 0.07 6.27
CA ASN A 980 22.34 0.69 4.95
C ASN A 980 21.92 2.18 5.00
N SER A 981 20.91 2.51 5.82
CA SER A 981 20.42 3.88 6.01
C SER A 981 21.44 4.75 6.77
N LEU A 982 22.06 4.20 7.82
CA LEU A 982 23.15 4.85 8.55
C LEU A 982 24.38 5.06 7.68
N LYS A 983 24.78 4.08 6.86
CA LYS A 983 25.88 4.24 5.88
C LYS A 983 25.59 5.35 4.88
N ALA A 984 24.36 5.46 4.38
CA ALA A 984 23.98 6.50 3.43
C ALA A 984 24.01 7.93 4.01
N GLU A 985 23.58 8.12 5.27
CA GLU A 985 23.51 9.45 5.91
C GLU A 985 24.82 9.85 6.61
N THR A 986 25.67 8.90 7.03
CA THR A 986 26.97 9.17 7.68
C THR A 986 28.19 9.07 6.75
N GLY A 987 28.09 8.33 5.64
CA GLY A 987 29.22 8.03 4.75
C GLY A 987 30.24 7.03 5.30
N LEU A 988 29.96 6.39 6.45
CA LEU A 988 30.86 5.43 7.10
C LEU A 988 30.76 4.03 6.47
N GLU A 989 31.89 3.31 6.46
CA GLU A 989 31.89 1.86 6.21
C GLU A 989 31.50 1.11 7.49
N LEU A 990 30.41 0.34 7.40
CA LEU A 990 29.76 -0.35 8.52
C LEU A 990 29.66 -1.85 8.24
N SER A 991 30.00 -2.69 9.21
CA SER A 991 30.02 -4.17 9.08
C SER A 991 28.61 -4.77 8.99
N SER A 992 28.50 -6.00 8.48
CA SER A 992 27.25 -6.79 8.51
C SER A 992 26.85 -7.23 9.91
N GLY A 993 27.80 -7.48 10.81
CA GLY A 993 27.57 -7.83 12.22
C GLY A 993 27.24 -6.66 13.15
N LEU A 994 27.19 -5.42 12.65
CA LEU A 994 27.13 -4.18 13.44
C LEU A 994 26.12 -4.20 14.61
N LEU A 995 24.92 -4.72 14.39
CA LEU A 995 23.83 -4.76 15.37
C LEU A 995 23.86 -5.98 16.29
N PHE A 996 24.72 -6.96 16.01
CA PHE A 996 25.06 -8.05 16.91
C PHE A 996 26.18 -7.61 17.88
N ASP A 997 27.21 -6.94 17.34
CA ASP A 997 28.33 -6.39 18.11
C ASP A 997 27.88 -5.19 18.98
N HIS A 998 26.86 -4.46 18.53
CA HIS A 998 26.29 -3.31 19.23
C HIS A 998 24.75 -3.43 19.35
N PRO A 999 24.25 -4.26 20.29
CA PRO A 999 22.85 -4.69 20.32
C PRO A 999 21.83 -3.66 20.83
N THR A 1000 22.26 -2.47 21.24
CA THR A 1000 21.38 -1.39 21.72
C THR A 1000 21.64 -0.07 20.97
N PRO A 1001 20.64 0.83 20.84
CA PRO A 1001 20.83 2.13 20.21
C PRO A 1001 22.02 2.92 20.75
N LYS A 1002 22.23 2.88 22.08
CA LYS A 1002 23.34 3.54 22.77
C LYS A 1002 24.71 2.93 22.42
N ALA A 1003 24.82 1.61 22.35
CA ALA A 1003 26.06 0.94 21.95
C ALA A 1003 26.41 1.28 20.48
N LEU A 1004 25.41 1.30 19.60
CA LEU A 1004 25.58 1.66 18.20
C LEU A 1004 26.02 3.12 18.03
N VAL A 1005 25.46 4.06 18.81
CA VAL A 1005 25.90 5.46 18.85
C VAL A 1005 27.36 5.60 19.26
N GLN A 1006 27.80 4.86 20.28
CA GLN A 1006 29.20 4.87 20.74
C GLN A 1006 30.16 4.38 19.65
N TYR A 1007 29.79 3.33 18.91
CA TYR A 1007 30.57 2.85 17.77
C TYR A 1007 30.67 3.90 16.65
N LEU A 1008 29.54 4.52 16.28
CA LEU A 1008 29.50 5.57 15.25
C LEU A 1008 30.32 6.81 15.66
N ASP A 1009 30.26 7.22 16.94
CA ASP A 1009 31.08 8.32 17.48
C ASP A 1009 32.58 8.01 17.37
N GLY A 1010 32.97 6.77 17.68
CA GLY A 1010 34.36 6.29 17.53
C GLY A 1010 34.85 6.30 16.08
N LYS A 1011 33.98 5.99 15.11
CA LYS A 1011 34.31 5.98 13.67
C LYS A 1011 34.32 7.36 13.01
N LEU A 1012 33.65 8.37 13.58
CA LEU A 1012 33.63 9.75 13.07
C LEU A 1012 34.83 10.59 13.51
N ARG A 1013 35.63 10.10 14.48
CA ARG A 1013 36.86 10.76 14.89
C ARG A 1013 37.93 10.61 13.78
N PRO A 1014 38.58 11.71 13.34
CA PRO A 1014 39.74 11.57 12.45
C PRO A 1014 40.81 10.75 13.15
N ALA A 1015 41.40 9.78 12.43
CA ALA A 1015 42.34 8.83 13.00
C ALA A 1015 43.53 9.53 13.66
N ALA A 1016 43.58 9.47 14.99
CA ALA A 1016 44.85 9.55 15.71
C ALA A 1016 45.69 8.31 15.34
N GLU A 1017 47.02 8.45 15.44
CA GLU A 1017 47.99 7.50 14.89
C GLU A 1017 47.75 6.05 15.34
N ASP A 1018 47.92 5.14 14.38
CA ASP A 1018 47.75 3.68 14.41
C ASP A 1018 48.17 3.00 15.74
N PRO A 1019 47.22 2.52 16.56
CA PRO A 1019 47.47 1.45 17.52
C PRO A 1019 47.36 0.11 16.79
N GLY A 1020 48.50 -0.60 16.69
CA GLY A 1020 48.59 -1.90 16.01
C GLY A 1020 47.64 -2.98 16.57
N PRO A 1021 47.59 -4.16 15.91
CA PRO A 1021 46.48 -5.10 16.01
C PRO A 1021 46.13 -5.51 17.45
N GLU A 1022 44.85 -5.38 17.82
CA GLU A 1022 44.32 -5.86 19.09
C GLU A 1022 44.48 -7.38 19.19
N ILE A 1023 45.36 -7.82 20.09
CA ILE A 1023 45.57 -9.24 20.40
C ILE A 1023 44.39 -9.72 21.24
N THR A 1024 43.67 -10.75 20.77
CA THR A 1024 42.48 -11.24 21.47
C THR A 1024 42.83 -11.95 22.78
N ASP A 1025 41.90 -11.96 23.74
CA ASP A 1025 42.11 -12.61 25.06
C ASP A 1025 42.42 -14.12 24.95
N ALA A 1026 41.97 -14.76 23.86
CA ALA A 1026 42.30 -16.13 23.50
C ALA A 1026 43.75 -16.30 23.01
N GLU A 1027 44.28 -15.34 22.24
CA GLU A 1027 45.67 -15.32 21.79
C GLU A 1027 46.62 -15.01 22.95
N ILE A 1028 46.26 -14.08 23.85
CA ILE A 1028 47.01 -13.79 25.08
C ILE A 1028 47.15 -15.06 25.93
N ARG A 1029 46.06 -15.81 26.16
CA ARG A 1029 46.10 -17.11 26.87
C ARG A 1029 46.93 -18.16 26.14
N THR A 1030 46.96 -18.13 24.81
CA THR A 1030 47.73 -19.08 23.99
C THR A 1030 49.22 -18.75 23.97
N MET A 1031 49.58 -17.46 24.00
CA MET A 1031 50.96 -16.98 24.17
C MET A 1031 51.49 -17.26 25.58
N LEU A 1032 50.72 -16.97 26.63
CA LEU A 1032 51.11 -17.23 28.02
C LEU A 1032 51.39 -18.72 28.27
N LYS A 1033 50.60 -19.64 27.68
CA LYS A 1033 50.83 -21.09 27.73
C LYS A 1033 52.11 -21.57 27.04
N ARG A 1034 52.78 -20.72 26.24
CA ARG A 1034 54.02 -21.05 25.51
C ARG A 1034 55.29 -20.51 26.20
N ILE A 1035 55.16 -19.78 27.31
CA ILE A 1035 56.31 -19.24 28.06
C ILE A 1035 56.70 -20.24 29.17
N PRO A 1036 57.96 -20.74 29.21
CA PRO A 1036 58.43 -21.58 30.31
C PRO A 1036 58.42 -20.82 31.65
N VAL A 1037 57.98 -21.50 32.72
CA VAL A 1037 57.77 -20.90 34.05
C VAL A 1037 59.08 -20.36 34.64
N GLU A 1038 60.22 -20.94 34.27
CA GLU A 1038 61.56 -20.49 34.68
C GLU A 1038 61.82 -19.04 34.25
N ARG A 1039 61.44 -18.67 33.01
CA ARG A 1039 61.61 -17.28 32.50
C ARG A 1039 60.74 -16.27 33.23
N ILE A 1040 59.53 -16.66 33.64
CA ILE A 1040 58.60 -15.77 34.37
C ILE A 1040 59.13 -15.47 35.78
N ARG A 1041 59.95 -16.37 36.33
CA ARG A 1041 60.60 -16.22 37.64
C ARG A 1041 61.85 -15.36 37.58
N ASP A 1042 62.69 -15.55 36.57
CA ASP A 1042 63.95 -14.81 36.42
C ASP A 1042 63.72 -13.32 36.10
N GLU A 1043 62.62 -12.99 35.42
CA GLU A 1043 62.21 -11.60 35.09
C GLU A 1043 61.34 -10.94 36.19
N GLY A 1044 61.15 -11.57 37.36
CA GLY A 1044 60.42 -10.99 38.51
C GLY A 1044 58.89 -10.85 38.34
N LEU A 1045 58.32 -11.31 37.22
CA LEU A 1045 56.90 -11.16 36.89
C LEU A 1045 55.96 -11.96 37.80
N LEU A 1046 56.43 -13.06 38.41
CA LEU A 1046 55.65 -13.84 39.37
C LEU A 1046 55.28 -13.05 40.62
N ASP A 1047 56.18 -12.21 41.15
CA ASP A 1047 55.93 -11.44 42.37
C ASP A 1047 54.93 -10.29 42.12
N VAL A 1048 54.93 -9.72 40.91
CA VAL A 1048 53.93 -8.72 40.46
C VAL A 1048 52.55 -9.35 40.32
N LEU A 1049 52.47 -10.56 39.77
CA LEU A 1049 51.20 -11.29 39.63
C LEU A 1049 50.59 -11.71 40.98
N PHE A 1050 51.41 -12.09 41.97
CA PHE A 1050 50.92 -12.30 43.34
C PHE A 1050 50.52 -10.98 44.02
N GLY A 1051 51.21 -9.87 43.74
CA GLY A 1051 50.84 -8.55 44.27
C GLY A 1051 49.52 -7.97 43.73
N LEU A 1052 49.02 -8.46 42.59
CA LEU A 1052 47.74 -8.05 41.99
C LEU A 1052 46.52 -8.87 42.49
N ALA A 1053 46.74 -9.87 43.35
CA ALA A 1053 45.72 -10.84 43.76
C ALA A 1053 45.20 -10.68 45.20
N ASP A 1054 45.56 -9.59 45.91
CA ASP A 1054 45.23 -9.37 47.33
C ASP A 1054 44.55 -7.99 47.53
N PRO A 1055 43.37 -7.88 48.16
CA PRO A 1055 42.61 -6.62 48.24
C PRO A 1055 43.10 -5.71 49.38
N VAL A 1056 43.43 -4.45 49.08
CA VAL A 1056 44.04 -3.53 50.05
C VAL A 1056 43.22 -2.24 50.26
N SER A 1057 42.88 -2.00 51.53
CA SER A 1057 42.29 -0.75 52.05
C SER A 1057 43.37 0.27 52.50
N PRO A 1058 43.05 1.53 52.86
CA PRO A 1058 43.82 2.71 52.45
C PRO A 1058 44.94 3.19 53.40
N ARG A 1059 45.78 4.13 52.92
CA ARG A 1059 46.73 4.90 53.75
C ARG A 1059 46.28 6.35 53.99
N ARG A 1060 46.43 6.79 55.24
CA ARG A 1060 46.18 8.16 55.75
C ARG A 1060 47.34 9.14 55.47
N THR A 1061 47.00 10.43 55.40
CA THR A 1061 47.86 11.56 55.84
C THR A 1061 47.01 12.67 56.47
N GLU A 1062 47.54 13.34 57.50
CA GLU A 1062 46.90 14.36 58.36
C GLU A 1062 46.94 15.75 57.68
N GLY A 1063 45.93 16.64 57.70
CA GLY A 1063 45.46 17.52 58.80
C GLY A 1063 46.11 18.94 58.71
N PRO A 1064 45.53 20.09 59.18
CA PRO A 1064 44.31 20.35 59.97
C PRO A 1064 43.47 21.59 59.42
N PRO A 1065 42.66 22.37 60.19
CA PRO A 1065 41.25 22.06 60.52
C PRO A 1065 40.21 23.20 60.25
N GLY A 1066 38.91 22.86 60.18
CA GLY A 1066 37.78 23.81 60.23
C GLY A 1066 36.41 23.09 60.20
N PRO A 1067 35.37 23.45 60.98
CA PRO A 1067 34.36 22.47 61.41
C PRO A 1067 32.94 22.62 60.83
N GLY A 1068 32.20 21.49 60.76
CA GLY A 1068 30.74 21.43 60.56
C GLY A 1068 30.24 19.99 60.40
N ALA A 1069 29.31 19.55 61.26
CA ALA A 1069 28.71 18.20 61.33
C ALA A 1069 28.19 17.64 59.98
N GLY A 1070 28.10 16.33 59.72
CA GLY A 1070 28.43 15.15 60.55
C GLY A 1070 27.24 14.17 60.69
N GLU A 1071 27.31 12.99 60.03
CA GLU A 1071 26.79 11.70 60.52
C GLU A 1071 27.13 10.51 59.57
N VAL A 1072 27.69 9.45 60.17
CA VAL A 1072 27.90 8.01 59.82
C VAL A 1072 27.91 7.52 58.34
N PRO A 1073 29.03 6.93 57.84
CA PRO A 1073 29.11 6.14 56.58
C PRO A 1073 28.63 4.68 56.69
N LEU A 1074 28.32 4.05 55.54
CA LEU A 1074 27.73 2.70 55.41
C LEU A 1074 28.68 1.49 55.58
N ASP A 1075 29.97 1.69 55.83
CA ASP A 1075 31.01 0.66 55.61
C ASP A 1075 31.04 -0.51 56.65
N ASP A 1076 30.16 -0.53 57.65
CA ASP A 1076 30.05 -1.59 58.68
C ASP A 1076 28.78 -2.48 58.53
N MET A 1077 28.04 -2.38 57.42
CA MET A 1077 26.85 -3.22 57.18
C MET A 1077 27.20 -4.60 56.59
N GLY A 1078 26.66 -5.67 57.19
CA GLY A 1078 26.82 -7.04 56.68
C GLY A 1078 25.97 -7.31 55.43
N VAL A 1079 26.35 -8.35 54.67
CA VAL A 1079 25.63 -8.74 53.44
C VAL A 1079 24.16 -9.08 53.72
N ASP A 1080 23.86 -9.71 54.86
CA ASP A 1080 22.49 -10.01 55.27
C ASP A 1080 21.68 -8.76 55.67
N ASP A 1081 22.34 -7.67 56.08
CA ASP A 1081 21.67 -6.40 56.42
C ASP A 1081 21.36 -5.57 55.15
N LEU A 1082 22.24 -5.64 54.14
CA LEU A 1082 22.00 -5.03 52.82
C LEU A 1082 20.87 -5.72 52.04
N VAL A 1083 20.70 -7.04 52.20
CA VAL A 1083 19.58 -7.79 51.61
C VAL A 1083 18.24 -7.44 52.28
N ASN A 1084 18.22 -7.17 53.58
CA ASN A 1084 17.01 -6.71 54.28
C ASN A 1084 16.68 -5.24 53.98
N LEU A 1085 17.68 -4.38 53.74
CA LEU A 1085 17.45 -2.99 53.29
C LEU A 1085 16.80 -2.91 51.89
N ALA A 1086 16.91 -3.97 51.08
CA ALA A 1086 16.36 -4.04 49.72
C ALA A 1086 14.93 -4.61 49.62
N LEU A 1087 14.31 -5.05 50.73
CA LEU A 1087 13.03 -5.80 50.68
C LEU A 1087 11.88 -5.23 51.53
N GLU A 1088 12.10 -4.23 52.40
CA GLU A 1088 11.03 -3.60 53.17
C GLU A 1088 11.17 -2.06 53.24
N THR A 1089 10.55 -1.33 52.31
CA THR A 1089 9.76 -0.09 52.57
C THR A 1089 9.16 0.51 51.28
N ASP A 1090 8.04 -0.06 50.83
CA ASP A 1090 7.10 0.68 49.97
C ASP A 1090 5.71 0.70 50.61
N ASN A 1091 5.38 1.82 51.27
CA ASN A 1091 4.00 2.33 51.29
C ASN A 1091 3.87 3.75 51.89
N SER A 1092 3.46 4.71 51.04
CA SER A 1092 2.42 5.73 51.35
C SER A 1092 2.69 6.82 52.43
N PRO A 1093 1.86 7.89 52.56
CA PRO A 1093 1.08 8.65 51.55
C PRO A 1093 1.16 10.20 51.76
N ARG A 1094 0.49 11.00 50.88
CA ARG A 1094 -0.46 12.14 51.18
C ARG A 1094 -0.47 13.27 50.10
N MET A 1095 -1.62 13.55 49.48
CA MET A 1095 -2.58 14.69 49.70
C MET A 1095 -2.06 16.08 49.25
N ASN A 1096 -2.81 17.06 48.71
CA ASN A 1096 -4.20 17.24 48.22
C ASN A 1096 -4.20 18.55 47.32
N ASP A 1097 -5.24 19.11 46.68
CA ASP A 1097 -6.71 18.96 46.70
C ASP A 1097 -7.38 19.48 45.38
N SER A 1098 -8.73 19.45 45.34
CA SER A 1098 -9.74 20.26 44.60
C SER A 1098 -9.35 21.38 43.59
N GLY A 1099 -10.16 21.70 42.56
CA GLY A 1099 -11.46 21.14 42.12
C GLY A 1099 -12.37 22.19 41.44
N ASP A 1100 -13.32 21.73 40.60
CA ASP A 1100 -14.74 22.16 40.45
C ASP A 1100 -15.43 21.32 39.34
#